data_AF-A0A524LL34-F1
#
_entry.id   AF-A0A524LL34-F1
#
_cell.length_a   1.000
_cell.length_b   1.000
_cell.length_c   1.000
_cell.angle_alpha   90.00
_cell.angle_beta   90.00
_cell.angle_gamma   90.00
#
_symmetry.space_group_name_H-M   'P 1'
#
loop_
_entity.id
_entity.type
_entity.pdbx_description
1 polymer ?
#
loop_
_entity_poly.entity_id
_entity_poly.type
_entity_poly.pdbx_seq_one_letter_code
_entity_poly.pdbx_strand_id
1 'polypeptide(L)'
;MKDSMSNIDIRLMLPELREAAEGAFIKNVYQYGDIFVLKLYQPGGGSVNLLIHPGTRVHLTEYARKAPRQPPHFCGVLRKYLREKRVLSIKQHDLDRILTIEIGSEEESYKLVAEMFGTGNMLLLDPKDTIFVAMRYKRMRDRDIIPKAQYEFPPLKGEDLFSIDDESFEELLAGSTANIVRTLASRLNLDSLSCEEICALSSVSPKVMVPEIDSQTLSDLKRGFTEFVSKLRAGVSKPSVVLDVEPSEDEDTPDYVAFTPFQFQLYNDLPSETFDTFSHTLDEFFGVSDSELEDEELQSEQTKEQKRLQRIIDKQGEGIESLKAKAEELRILGELIYSHFSIAQEVLNTVSKARSDGHPWDEIIRKIEEGKTKGIPSALIIERIIPSQAQIIANLNGSNVILDIRLSAQDNAARAYDQAKKSENKVKGAQIQIDRTKVKLEKLEVSIAEPVIKKASVKIRKKRWYEKFRWFTSSEGYLILGGRDIKSNEDIAKRQMSANDIFLHASIHGAPYTLIKVPDEAPGQQTIDEAAQFAVTFSRAWQDGLSGGDAYWVNPEQVSFSPPSGESLPAGSVMIYGTKNLLRKVPVELAVGVLLEEEYAIPISGPPTAIEVQTEYFVRVIPGDEKKGQVVKIIQAMLKKLVPEEQSHLVSQIPQEDLMRCLPAGGGKVVNKS
;
A
#
# COMPACT_ATOMS: atom_id res chain seq x y z
N MET A 1 16.01 -6.31 -26.63
CA MET A 1 15.16 -6.57 -25.46
C MET A 1 13.94 -5.65 -25.53
N LYS A 2 12.74 -6.19 -25.37
CA LYS A 2 11.48 -5.44 -25.38
C LYS A 2 11.14 -5.07 -23.94
N ASP A 3 11.15 -3.78 -23.62
CA ASP A 3 10.99 -3.25 -22.25
C ASP A 3 9.63 -2.59 -21.99
N SER A 4 8.82 -2.42 -23.03
CA SER A 4 7.56 -1.68 -22.99
C SER A 4 6.58 -2.18 -24.04
N MET A 5 5.28 -2.01 -23.76
CA MET A 5 4.19 -2.36 -24.68
C MET A 5 4.16 -1.39 -25.86
N SER A 6 4.03 -1.95 -27.05
CA SER A 6 3.70 -1.19 -28.24
C SER A 6 2.22 -0.83 -28.29
N ASN A 7 1.86 0.03 -29.24
CA ASN A 7 0.46 0.30 -29.56
C ASN A 7 -0.30 -0.96 -30.01
N ILE A 8 0.38 -1.91 -30.66
CA ILE A 8 -0.18 -3.21 -31.04
C ILE A 8 -0.45 -4.06 -29.80
N ASP A 9 0.50 -4.12 -28.87
CA ASP A 9 0.31 -4.86 -27.62
C ASP A 9 -0.90 -4.31 -26.83
N ILE A 10 -1.02 -2.97 -26.72
CA ILE A 10 -2.16 -2.33 -26.05
C ILE A 10 -3.47 -2.71 -26.75
N ARG A 11 -3.51 -2.69 -28.08
CA ARG A 11 -4.70 -3.05 -28.85
C ARG A 11 -5.13 -4.49 -28.58
N LEU A 12 -4.18 -5.42 -28.57
CA LEU A 12 -4.44 -6.85 -28.35
C LEU A 12 -4.78 -7.17 -26.89
N MET A 13 -4.32 -6.34 -25.95
CA MET A 13 -4.67 -6.43 -24.53
C MET A 13 -6.10 -5.93 -24.23
N LEU A 14 -6.65 -5.00 -25.04
CA LEU A 14 -7.96 -4.39 -24.76
C LEU A 14 -9.12 -5.37 -24.53
N PRO A 15 -9.32 -6.45 -25.32
CA PRO A 15 -10.42 -7.38 -25.08
C PRO A 15 -10.39 -7.97 -23.67
N GLU A 16 -9.21 -8.37 -23.21
CA GLU A 16 -8.98 -8.95 -21.88
C GLU A 16 -9.27 -7.91 -20.78
N LEU A 17 -8.81 -6.67 -20.95
CA LEU A 17 -9.09 -5.59 -20.00
C LEU A 17 -10.58 -5.26 -19.92
N ARG A 18 -11.26 -5.22 -21.07
CA ARG A 18 -12.69 -4.87 -21.13
C ARG A 18 -13.55 -5.90 -20.42
N GLU A 19 -13.28 -7.19 -20.67
CA GLU A 19 -13.99 -8.29 -20.02
C GLU A 19 -13.92 -8.19 -18.49
N ALA A 20 -12.74 -7.86 -17.96
CA ALA A 20 -12.51 -7.77 -16.52
C ALA A 20 -12.96 -6.45 -15.88
N ALA A 21 -12.90 -5.34 -16.62
CA ALA A 21 -13.07 -4.01 -16.06
C ALA A 21 -14.41 -3.35 -16.39
N GLU A 22 -14.94 -3.51 -17.61
CA GLU A 22 -16.15 -2.80 -18.01
C GLU A 22 -17.35 -3.24 -17.16
N GLY A 23 -18.00 -2.25 -16.56
CA GLY A 23 -19.09 -2.47 -15.62
C GLY A 23 -18.66 -2.80 -14.18
N ALA A 24 -17.37 -3.01 -13.91
CA ALA A 24 -16.85 -3.22 -12.55
C ALA A 24 -16.77 -1.90 -11.76
N PHE A 25 -16.74 -2.00 -10.43
CA PHE A 25 -16.60 -0.87 -9.52
C PHE A 25 -15.17 -0.74 -9.00
N ILE A 26 -14.62 0.47 -8.99
CA ILE A 26 -13.29 0.72 -8.43
C ILE A 26 -13.39 0.71 -6.90
N LYS A 27 -12.93 -0.37 -6.26
CA LYS A 27 -12.89 -0.47 -4.79
C LYS A 27 -11.78 0.36 -4.19
N ASN A 28 -10.62 0.34 -4.83
CA ASN A 28 -9.48 1.10 -4.36
C ASN A 28 -8.50 1.36 -5.49
N VAL A 29 -7.63 2.35 -5.28
CA VAL A 29 -6.50 2.66 -6.16
C VAL A 29 -5.25 2.59 -5.31
N TYR A 30 -4.21 1.93 -5.79
CA TYR A 30 -2.90 1.87 -5.16
C TYR A 30 -1.87 2.49 -6.10
N GLN A 31 -0.79 3.02 -5.51
CA GLN A 31 0.34 3.57 -6.25
C GLN A 31 1.63 3.05 -5.60
N TYR A 32 2.52 2.51 -6.42
CA TYR A 32 3.83 1.93 -6.09
C TYR A 32 4.84 2.56 -7.05
N GLY A 33 5.59 3.57 -6.61
CA GLY A 33 6.35 4.43 -7.53
C GLY A 33 5.44 5.05 -8.61
N ASP A 34 5.76 4.75 -9.87
CA ASP A 34 4.97 5.14 -11.06
C ASP A 34 3.88 4.10 -11.44
N ILE A 35 3.80 2.96 -10.75
CA ILE A 35 2.84 1.89 -11.04
C ILE A 35 1.53 2.15 -10.28
N PHE A 36 0.42 2.11 -11.00
CA PHE A 36 -0.92 2.24 -10.46
C PHE A 36 -1.66 0.90 -10.51
N VAL A 37 -2.33 0.54 -9.43
CA VAL A 37 -3.19 -0.65 -9.39
C VAL A 37 -4.61 -0.24 -9.02
N LEU A 38 -5.54 -0.41 -9.96
CA LEU A 38 -6.96 -0.21 -9.74
C LEU A 38 -7.57 -1.55 -9.34
N LYS A 39 -8.05 -1.64 -8.10
CA LYS A 39 -8.78 -2.82 -7.62
C LYS A 39 -10.22 -2.73 -8.08
N LEU A 40 -10.56 -3.55 -9.06
CA LEU A 40 -11.88 -3.60 -9.67
C LEU A 40 -12.70 -4.70 -9.02
N TYR A 41 -13.97 -4.43 -8.75
CA TYR A 41 -14.91 -5.39 -8.17
C TYR A 41 -16.09 -5.59 -9.10
N GLN A 42 -16.27 -6.83 -9.54
CA GLN A 42 -17.41 -7.22 -10.34
C GLN A 42 -18.43 -7.94 -9.43
N PRO A 43 -19.68 -7.46 -9.34
CA PRO A 43 -20.72 -8.14 -8.58
C PRO A 43 -20.88 -9.59 -9.07
N GLY A 44 -20.58 -10.57 -8.20
CA GLY A 44 -20.62 -12.00 -8.54
C GLY A 44 -19.33 -12.57 -9.17
N GLY A 45 -18.45 -11.74 -9.72
CA GLY A 45 -17.19 -12.14 -10.37
C GLY A 45 -15.92 -11.98 -9.53
N GLY A 46 -16.02 -11.37 -8.34
CA GLY A 46 -14.89 -11.21 -7.42
C GLY A 46 -14.15 -9.88 -7.62
N SER A 47 -12.84 -9.88 -7.33
CA SER A 47 -11.99 -8.70 -7.53
C SER A 47 -10.81 -9.03 -8.39
N VAL A 48 -10.51 -8.14 -9.33
CA VAL A 48 -9.36 -8.20 -10.22
C VAL A 48 -8.55 -6.91 -10.06
N ASN A 49 -7.25 -6.99 -10.31
CA ASN A 49 -6.37 -5.84 -10.22
C ASN A 49 -5.93 -5.43 -11.62
N LEU A 50 -6.28 -4.21 -12.03
CA LEU A 50 -5.79 -3.60 -13.25
C LEU A 50 -4.51 -2.81 -12.95
N LEU A 51 -3.38 -3.28 -13.45
CA LEU A 51 -2.09 -2.62 -13.33
C LEU A 51 -1.88 -1.68 -14.51
N ILE A 52 -1.50 -0.44 -14.23
CA ILE A 52 -1.11 0.57 -15.21
C ILE A 52 0.23 1.14 -14.79
N HIS A 53 1.27 0.88 -15.58
CA HIS A 53 2.59 1.49 -15.46
C HIS A 53 2.78 2.43 -16.66
N PRO A 54 2.47 3.74 -16.52
CA PRO A 54 2.62 4.71 -17.60
C PRO A 54 4.01 4.63 -18.22
N GLY A 55 4.08 4.76 -19.54
CA GLY A 55 5.31 4.59 -20.33
C GLY A 55 5.64 3.13 -20.68
N THR A 56 5.11 2.17 -19.93
CA THR A 56 5.60 0.78 -19.96
C THR A 56 4.51 -0.21 -20.32
N ARG A 57 3.47 -0.41 -19.48
CA ARG A 57 2.49 -1.50 -19.68
C ARG A 57 1.15 -1.31 -18.98
N VAL A 58 0.13 -2.00 -19.49
CA VAL A 58 -1.18 -2.17 -18.87
C VAL A 58 -1.63 -3.61 -19.01
N HIS A 59 -2.06 -4.24 -17.91
CA HIS A 59 -2.53 -5.63 -17.88
C HIS A 59 -3.25 -5.91 -16.56
N LEU A 60 -3.93 -7.06 -16.47
CA LEU A 60 -4.41 -7.58 -15.20
C LEU A 60 -3.24 -8.20 -14.45
N THR A 61 -3.21 -8.06 -13.12
CA THR A 61 -2.12 -8.63 -12.32
C THR A 61 -2.64 -9.48 -11.18
N GLU A 62 -2.03 -10.64 -10.99
CA GLU A 62 -2.23 -11.48 -9.82
C GLU A 62 -1.18 -11.20 -8.74
N TYR A 63 -0.13 -10.42 -9.00
CA TYR A 63 0.90 -10.14 -8.00
C TYR A 63 0.48 -9.09 -6.96
N ALA A 64 0.67 -9.42 -5.68
CA ALA A 64 0.48 -8.49 -4.59
C ALA A 64 1.71 -7.61 -4.36
N ARG A 65 1.51 -6.29 -4.34
CA ARG A 65 2.55 -5.30 -4.02
C ARG A 65 2.32 -4.65 -2.66
N LYS A 66 3.41 -4.36 -1.93
CA LYS A 66 3.32 -3.71 -0.60
C LYS A 66 3.03 -2.22 -0.73
N ALA A 67 1.84 -1.80 -0.32
CA ALA A 67 1.45 -0.40 -0.46
C ALA A 67 2.28 0.49 0.47
N PRO A 68 2.72 1.68 0.02
CA PRO A 68 3.42 2.62 0.88
C PRO A 68 2.53 3.03 2.06
N ARG A 69 3.16 3.27 3.22
CA ARG A 69 2.44 3.64 4.47
C ARG A 69 1.58 4.88 4.33
N GLN A 70 1.99 5.84 3.48
CA GLN A 70 1.19 7.00 3.12
C GLN A 70 1.04 7.07 1.60
N PRO A 71 -0.20 7.14 1.07
CA PRO A 71 -0.40 7.23 -0.37
C PRO A 71 0.08 8.59 -0.89
N PRO A 72 0.76 8.65 -2.05
CA PRO A 72 1.11 9.92 -2.69
C PRO A 72 -0.13 10.78 -2.98
N HIS A 73 0.07 12.09 -3.13
CA HIS A 73 -1.01 13.05 -3.34
C HIS A 73 -1.91 12.68 -4.53
N PHE A 74 -1.31 12.33 -5.66
CA PHE A 74 -2.03 11.94 -6.87
C PHE A 74 -2.94 10.72 -6.64
N CYS A 75 -2.41 9.65 -6.02
CA CYS A 75 -3.22 8.50 -5.58
C CYS A 75 -4.35 8.89 -4.63
N GLY A 76 -4.11 9.82 -3.71
CA GLY A 76 -5.15 10.38 -2.84
C GLY A 76 -6.29 11.06 -3.61
N VAL A 77 -5.96 11.80 -4.66
CA VAL A 77 -6.95 12.41 -5.57
C VAL A 77 -7.72 11.34 -6.33
N LEU A 78 -7.04 10.36 -6.96
CA LEU A 78 -7.72 9.26 -7.66
C LEU A 78 -8.71 8.53 -6.74
N ARG A 79 -8.30 8.21 -5.51
CA ARG A 79 -9.17 7.58 -4.51
C ARG A 79 -10.39 8.42 -4.17
N LYS A 80 -10.24 9.75 -4.08
CA LYS A 80 -11.34 10.66 -3.74
C LYS A 80 -12.39 10.70 -4.86
N TYR A 81 -11.98 10.69 -6.12
CA TYR A 81 -12.90 10.89 -7.25
C TYR A 81 -13.34 9.60 -7.94
N LEU A 82 -12.60 8.50 -7.82
CA LEU A 82 -12.85 7.26 -8.56
C LEU A 82 -13.41 6.11 -7.69
N ARG A 83 -13.23 6.12 -6.37
CA ARG A 83 -13.73 5.02 -5.51
C ARG A 83 -15.25 4.87 -5.59
N GLU A 84 -15.69 3.62 -5.57
CA GLU A 84 -17.09 3.18 -5.66
C GLU A 84 -17.80 3.64 -6.95
N LYS A 85 -17.07 4.20 -7.91
CA LYS A 85 -17.60 4.49 -9.25
C LYS A 85 -17.41 3.31 -10.19
N ARG A 86 -18.29 3.23 -11.19
CA ARG A 86 -18.30 2.17 -12.19
C ARG A 86 -17.39 2.54 -13.36
N VAL A 87 -16.63 1.58 -13.86
CA VAL A 87 -15.91 1.71 -15.14
C VAL A 87 -16.93 1.56 -16.27
N LEU A 88 -17.07 2.58 -17.10
CA LEU A 88 -18.01 2.64 -18.21
C LEU A 88 -17.38 2.08 -19.49
N SER A 89 -16.14 2.46 -19.79
CA SER A 89 -15.44 1.96 -20.96
C SER A 89 -13.93 2.00 -20.80
N ILE A 90 -13.24 1.10 -21.49
CA ILE A 90 -11.78 1.12 -21.66
C ILE A 90 -11.46 1.16 -23.16
N LYS A 91 -10.71 2.19 -23.58
CA LYS A 91 -10.41 2.43 -25.00
C LYS A 91 -8.96 2.85 -25.18
N GLN A 92 -8.36 2.36 -26.26
CA GLN A 92 -7.16 2.98 -26.83
C GLN A 92 -7.59 4.17 -27.69
N HIS A 93 -6.82 5.25 -27.67
CA HIS A 93 -7.00 6.35 -28.60
C HIS A 93 -6.34 5.99 -29.95
N ASP A 94 -7.18 5.69 -30.94
CA ASP A 94 -6.76 5.21 -32.25
C ASP A 94 -5.75 4.05 -32.15
N LEU A 95 -4.64 4.13 -32.87
CA LEU A 95 -3.51 3.20 -32.76
C LEU A 95 -2.31 3.84 -32.05
N ASP A 96 -2.56 4.78 -31.14
CA ASP A 96 -1.52 5.41 -30.32
C ASP A 96 -1.36 4.68 -28.97
N ARG A 97 -0.25 4.93 -28.29
CA ARG A 97 0.06 4.40 -26.96
C ARG A 97 -0.63 5.22 -25.86
N ILE A 98 -1.95 5.41 -25.99
CA ILE A 98 -2.78 6.14 -25.02
C ILE A 98 -4.01 5.31 -24.67
N LEU A 99 -4.17 5.01 -23.39
CA LEU A 99 -5.34 4.34 -22.85
C LEU A 99 -6.24 5.34 -22.12
N THR A 100 -7.54 5.30 -22.39
CA THR A 100 -8.57 6.09 -21.70
C THR A 100 -9.55 5.15 -21.00
N ILE A 101 -9.80 5.42 -19.72
CA ILE A 101 -10.78 4.70 -18.90
C ILE A 101 -11.83 5.70 -18.43
N GLU A 102 -13.08 5.52 -18.88
CA GLU A 102 -14.22 6.34 -18.47
C GLU A 102 -14.84 5.76 -17.20
N ILE A 103 -15.02 6.59 -16.16
CA ILE A 103 -15.39 6.15 -14.81
C ILE A 103 -16.46 7.07 -14.23
N GLY A 104 -17.61 6.53 -13.85
CA GLY A 104 -18.70 7.29 -13.22
C GLY A 104 -20.08 6.84 -13.64
N SER A 105 -20.93 7.81 -13.95
CA SER A 105 -22.24 7.61 -14.57
C SER A 105 -22.24 8.17 -15.99
N GLU A 106 -23.28 7.87 -16.77
CA GLU A 106 -23.45 8.42 -18.11
C GLU A 106 -23.58 9.96 -18.11
N GLU A 107 -24.11 10.54 -17.03
CA GLU A 107 -24.27 11.99 -16.87
C GLU A 107 -23.02 12.69 -16.32
N GLU A 108 -22.27 12.03 -15.43
CA GLU A 108 -21.07 12.58 -14.79
C GLU A 108 -19.94 11.52 -14.77
N SER A 109 -19.15 11.50 -15.83
CA SER A 109 -18.00 10.61 -15.97
C SER A 109 -16.68 11.37 -15.87
N TYR A 110 -15.71 10.77 -15.22
CA TYR A 110 -14.32 11.21 -15.17
C TYR A 110 -13.52 10.33 -16.14
N LYS A 111 -12.49 10.89 -16.77
CA LYS A 111 -11.60 10.11 -17.65
C LYS A 111 -10.22 9.97 -17.02
N LEU A 112 -9.77 8.74 -16.86
CA LEU A 112 -8.38 8.44 -16.52
C LEU A 112 -7.63 8.16 -17.81
N VAL A 113 -6.64 8.99 -18.13
CA VAL A 113 -5.82 8.89 -19.34
C VAL A 113 -4.41 8.45 -18.95
N ALA A 114 -3.95 7.33 -19.50
CA ALA A 114 -2.61 6.81 -19.33
C ALA A 114 -1.83 6.93 -20.65
N GLU A 115 -0.77 7.73 -20.63
CA GLU A 115 0.17 7.88 -21.74
C GLU A 115 1.30 6.84 -21.58
N MET A 116 1.40 5.93 -22.54
CA MET A 116 2.27 4.74 -22.55
C MET A 116 3.51 4.93 -23.42
N PHE A 117 4.03 6.16 -23.50
CA PHE A 117 5.21 6.51 -24.28
C PHE A 117 6.13 7.47 -23.53
N GLY A 118 7.41 7.53 -23.93
CA GLY A 118 8.42 8.36 -23.28
C GLY A 118 8.57 7.97 -21.81
N THR A 119 8.57 8.95 -20.91
CA THR A 119 8.57 8.68 -19.46
C THR A 119 7.22 8.20 -18.92
N GLY A 120 6.16 8.25 -19.73
CA GLY A 120 4.80 7.98 -19.29
C GLY A 120 4.15 9.11 -18.50
N ASN A 121 2.82 9.16 -18.54
CA ASN A 121 2.01 10.07 -17.73
C ASN A 121 0.65 9.46 -17.37
N MET A 122 0.08 9.90 -16.26
CA MET A 122 -1.28 9.55 -15.85
C MET A 122 -2.03 10.83 -15.54
N LEU A 123 -3.21 11.02 -16.14
CA LEU A 123 -4.04 12.21 -15.98
C LEU A 123 -5.45 11.81 -15.57
N LEU A 124 -6.04 12.59 -14.67
CA LEU A 124 -7.46 12.54 -14.36
C LEU A 124 -8.11 13.78 -14.97
N LEU A 125 -9.10 13.56 -15.82
CA LEU A 125 -9.93 14.60 -16.43
C LEU A 125 -11.29 14.64 -15.76
N ASP A 126 -11.86 15.84 -15.69
CA ASP A 126 -13.24 16.07 -15.23
C ASP A 126 -14.27 15.76 -16.34
N PRO A 127 -15.60 15.84 -16.05
CA PRO A 127 -16.64 15.58 -17.03
C PRO A 127 -16.66 16.53 -18.24
N LYS A 128 -15.85 17.59 -18.23
CA LYS A 128 -15.70 18.53 -19.35
C LYS A 128 -14.37 18.32 -20.07
N ASP A 129 -13.67 17.20 -19.85
CA ASP A 129 -12.35 16.92 -20.39
C ASP A 129 -11.28 17.96 -20.00
N THR A 130 -11.46 18.61 -18.85
CA THR A 130 -10.46 19.52 -18.27
C THR A 130 -9.50 18.73 -17.39
N ILE A 131 -8.19 19.01 -17.50
CA ILE A 131 -7.14 18.38 -16.69
C ILE A 131 -7.34 18.74 -15.22
N PHE A 132 -7.84 17.78 -14.46
CA PHE A 132 -8.11 17.93 -13.05
C PHE A 132 -6.84 17.74 -12.21
N VAL A 133 -6.09 16.68 -12.50
CA VAL A 133 -4.74 16.45 -11.97
C VAL A 133 -3.92 15.59 -12.94
N ALA A 134 -2.62 15.84 -13.04
CA ALA A 134 -1.68 14.98 -13.76
C ALA A 134 -0.55 14.52 -12.84
N MET A 135 -0.01 13.32 -13.10
CA MET A 135 1.18 12.83 -12.42
C MET A 135 2.38 13.72 -12.74
N ARG A 136 2.49 14.17 -13.99
CA ARG A 136 3.55 15.08 -14.45
C ARG A 136 2.94 16.21 -15.29
N TYR A 137 3.13 17.44 -14.84
CA TYR A 137 2.77 18.64 -15.62
C TYR A 137 3.92 19.03 -16.54
N LYS A 138 3.59 19.31 -17.81
CA LYS A 138 4.58 19.64 -18.84
C LYS A 138 3.96 20.59 -19.87
N ARG A 139 4.70 21.62 -20.26
CA ARG A 139 4.40 22.41 -21.46
C ARG A 139 5.11 21.81 -22.65
N MET A 140 4.39 21.55 -23.73
CA MET A 140 4.94 20.95 -24.94
C MET A 140 4.63 21.81 -26.15
N ARG A 141 5.27 21.50 -27.28
CA ARG A 141 5.08 22.26 -28.52
C ARG A 141 3.65 22.15 -29.04
N ASP A 142 3.08 20.95 -28.96
CA ASP A 142 1.80 20.63 -29.61
C ASP A 142 0.62 20.67 -28.63
N ARG A 143 0.85 20.47 -27.32
CA ARG A 143 -0.18 20.59 -26.26
C ARG A 143 0.40 20.92 -24.90
N ASP A 144 -0.39 21.55 -24.04
CA ASP A 144 -0.02 21.81 -22.65
C ASP A 144 -0.72 20.84 -21.70
N ILE A 145 0.07 20.17 -20.84
CA ILE A 145 -0.43 19.39 -19.71
C ILE A 145 -0.21 20.23 -18.45
N ILE A 146 -1.17 21.10 -18.14
CA ILE A 146 -1.16 21.99 -16.98
C ILE A 146 -2.50 21.93 -16.23
N PRO A 147 -2.55 22.29 -14.93
CA PRO A 147 -3.80 22.26 -14.19
C PRO A 147 -4.89 23.14 -14.82
N LYS A 148 -6.12 22.62 -14.91
CA LYS A 148 -7.31 23.31 -15.44
C LYS A 148 -7.28 23.67 -16.93
N ALA A 149 -6.30 23.19 -17.69
CA ALA A 149 -6.34 23.28 -19.15
C ALA A 149 -7.26 22.21 -19.74
N GLN A 150 -7.81 22.48 -20.91
CA GLN A 150 -8.54 21.48 -21.69
C GLN A 150 -7.54 20.40 -22.17
N TYR A 151 -7.89 19.12 -22.00
CA TYR A 151 -7.04 18.05 -22.50
C TYR A 151 -7.21 17.90 -24.02
N GLU A 152 -6.09 17.78 -24.72
CA GLU A 152 -6.04 17.49 -26.14
C GLU A 152 -5.14 16.28 -26.37
N PHE A 153 -5.55 15.37 -27.25
CA PHE A 153 -4.72 14.24 -27.66
C PHE A 153 -3.54 14.72 -28.53
N PRO A 154 -2.42 13.97 -28.60
CA PRO A 154 -1.40 14.22 -29.62
C PRO A 154 -2.01 14.18 -31.02
N PRO A 155 -1.39 14.89 -31.99
CA PRO A 155 -1.75 14.73 -33.38
C PRO A 155 -1.53 13.27 -33.82
N LEU A 156 -2.50 12.74 -34.55
CA LEU A 156 -2.43 11.39 -35.12
C LEU A 156 -1.24 11.27 -36.07
N LYS A 157 -0.65 10.08 -36.08
CA LYS A 157 0.45 9.71 -36.96
C LYS A 157 0.07 8.45 -37.71
N GLY A 158 0.47 8.41 -38.97
CA GLY A 158 0.31 7.26 -39.84
C GLY A 158 -1.14 7.00 -40.30
N GLU A 159 -1.26 6.03 -41.19
CA GLU A 159 -2.50 5.53 -41.76
C GLU A 159 -3.02 4.33 -40.96
N ASP A 160 -4.33 4.04 -41.06
CA ASP A 160 -4.92 2.89 -40.37
C ASP A 160 -4.49 1.59 -41.04
N LEU A 161 -3.71 0.79 -40.31
CA LEU A 161 -3.21 -0.52 -40.70
C LEU A 161 -4.29 -1.44 -41.29
N PHE A 162 -5.50 -1.41 -40.74
CA PHE A 162 -6.56 -2.34 -41.13
C PHE A 162 -7.30 -1.93 -42.42
N SER A 163 -7.05 -0.71 -42.90
CA SER A 163 -7.65 -0.14 -44.11
C SER A 163 -6.80 -0.33 -45.37
N ILE A 164 -5.57 -0.81 -45.23
CA ILE A 164 -4.59 -0.90 -46.32
C ILE A 164 -4.82 -2.19 -47.12
N ASP A 165 -5.02 -2.02 -48.42
CA ASP A 165 -5.04 -3.08 -49.42
C ASP A 165 -3.73 -3.14 -50.22
N ASP A 166 -3.66 -4.07 -51.18
CA ASP A 166 -2.44 -4.32 -51.95
C ASP A 166 -1.99 -3.10 -52.77
N GLU A 167 -2.91 -2.30 -53.30
CA GLU A 167 -2.58 -1.09 -54.08
C GLU A 167 -2.10 0.02 -53.14
N SER A 168 -2.81 0.24 -52.04
CA SER A 168 -2.46 1.23 -51.02
C SER A 168 -1.11 0.94 -50.34
N PHE A 169 -0.72 -0.34 -50.23
CA PHE A 169 0.58 -0.71 -49.66
C PHE A 169 1.77 -0.28 -50.53
N GLU A 170 1.64 -0.26 -51.86
CA GLU A 170 2.71 0.25 -52.73
C GLU A 170 2.85 1.76 -52.58
N GLU A 171 1.73 2.48 -52.55
CA GLU A 171 1.71 3.93 -52.33
C GLU A 171 2.33 4.31 -50.98
N LEU A 172 2.14 3.48 -49.95
CA LEU A 172 2.71 3.68 -48.63
C LEU A 172 4.24 3.69 -48.63
N LEU A 173 4.86 2.82 -49.44
CA LEU A 173 6.30 2.75 -49.60
C LEU A 173 6.83 3.82 -50.56
N ALA A 174 6.00 4.27 -51.50
CA ALA A 174 6.41 5.19 -52.55
C ALA A 174 7.06 6.48 -52.01
N GLY A 175 8.16 6.90 -52.66
CA GLY A 175 8.87 8.13 -52.32
C GLY A 175 9.66 8.12 -51.00
N SER A 176 9.69 7.00 -50.27
CA SER A 176 10.56 6.87 -49.09
C SER A 176 12.02 6.64 -49.50
N THR A 177 12.94 7.33 -48.83
CA THR A 177 14.39 7.10 -48.96
C THR A 177 14.98 6.40 -47.73
N ALA A 178 14.14 5.88 -46.83
CA ALA A 178 14.55 5.17 -45.63
C ALA A 178 14.55 3.66 -45.84
N ASN A 179 15.01 2.89 -44.84
CA ASN A 179 14.82 1.44 -44.82
C ASN A 179 13.34 1.06 -44.58
N ILE A 180 13.00 -0.20 -44.86
CA ILE A 180 11.64 -0.73 -44.74
C ILE A 180 11.08 -0.46 -43.34
N VAL A 181 11.82 -0.85 -42.28
CA VAL A 181 11.39 -0.70 -40.89
C VAL A 181 11.02 0.74 -40.55
N ARG A 182 11.89 1.69 -40.87
CA ARG A 182 11.65 3.11 -40.59
C ARG A 182 10.50 3.68 -41.42
N THR A 183 10.33 3.21 -42.65
CA THR A 183 9.22 3.61 -43.53
C THR A 183 7.90 3.15 -42.93
N LEU A 184 7.76 1.84 -42.68
CA LEU A 184 6.58 1.25 -42.05
C LEU A 184 6.26 1.90 -40.70
N ALA A 185 7.24 2.04 -39.81
CA ALA A 185 7.05 2.66 -38.50
C ALA A 185 6.49 4.10 -38.61
N SER A 186 7.03 4.90 -39.53
CA SER A 186 6.59 6.29 -39.71
C SER A 186 5.23 6.45 -40.39
N ARG A 187 4.90 5.55 -41.33
CA ARG A 187 3.69 5.61 -42.15
C ARG A 187 2.50 4.89 -41.53
N LEU A 188 2.74 3.89 -40.69
CA LEU A 188 1.70 3.07 -40.03
C LEU A 188 1.61 3.29 -38.53
N ASN A 189 2.47 4.14 -37.97
CA ASN A 189 2.61 4.34 -36.52
C ASN A 189 2.90 3.03 -35.76
N LEU A 190 3.65 2.11 -36.37
CA LEU A 190 4.06 0.86 -35.74
C LEU A 190 5.38 1.03 -34.99
N ASP A 191 5.57 0.22 -33.94
CA ASP A 191 6.87 0.06 -33.31
C ASP A 191 7.85 -0.72 -34.21
N SER A 192 9.15 -0.56 -33.96
CA SER A 192 10.20 -1.20 -34.76
C SER A 192 10.09 -2.72 -34.75
N LEU A 193 9.70 -3.33 -33.62
CA LEU A 193 9.63 -4.78 -33.49
C LEU A 193 8.50 -5.36 -34.34
N SER A 194 7.33 -4.71 -34.35
CA SER A 194 6.24 -5.07 -35.29
C SER A 194 6.67 -4.96 -36.75
N CYS A 195 7.47 -3.96 -37.10
CA CYS A 195 7.99 -3.80 -38.46
C CYS A 195 9.05 -4.86 -38.82
N GLU A 196 9.88 -5.25 -37.87
CA GLU A 196 10.84 -6.35 -38.03
C GLU A 196 10.13 -7.71 -38.15
N GLU A 197 9.03 -7.92 -37.45
CA GLU A 197 8.19 -9.11 -37.61
C GLU A 197 7.56 -9.16 -39.01
N ILE A 198 7.06 -8.04 -39.55
CA ILE A 198 6.59 -7.98 -40.94
C ILE A 198 7.72 -8.38 -41.91
N CYS A 199 8.93 -7.86 -41.71
CA CYS A 199 10.10 -8.24 -42.50
C CYS A 199 10.40 -9.74 -42.38
N ALA A 200 10.36 -10.30 -41.17
CA ALA A 200 10.62 -11.71 -40.90
C ALA A 200 9.58 -12.64 -41.57
N LEU A 201 8.28 -12.31 -41.47
CA LEU A 201 7.21 -13.03 -42.17
C LEU A 201 7.36 -12.96 -43.69
N SER A 202 7.94 -11.87 -44.18
CA SER A 202 8.23 -11.67 -45.60
C SER A 202 9.53 -12.36 -46.04
N SER A 203 10.35 -12.88 -45.12
CA SER A 203 11.73 -13.30 -45.40
C SER A 203 12.59 -12.21 -46.04
N VAL A 204 12.31 -10.94 -45.72
CA VAL A 204 13.02 -9.76 -46.23
C VAL A 204 13.89 -9.18 -45.13
N SER A 205 15.10 -8.74 -45.45
CA SER A 205 15.98 -8.11 -44.47
C SER A 205 15.45 -6.72 -44.05
N PRO A 206 15.38 -6.41 -42.75
CA PRO A 206 14.88 -5.12 -42.25
C PRO A 206 15.76 -3.92 -42.65
N LYS A 207 17.00 -4.17 -43.09
CA LYS A 207 17.98 -3.13 -43.46
C LYS A 207 17.86 -2.68 -44.92
N VAL A 208 17.05 -3.34 -45.73
CA VAL A 208 16.86 -2.99 -47.15
C VAL A 208 16.27 -1.59 -47.26
N MET A 209 16.85 -0.77 -48.14
CA MET A 209 16.38 0.58 -48.42
C MET A 209 15.19 0.51 -49.37
N VAL A 210 14.15 1.30 -49.12
CA VAL A 210 12.93 1.29 -49.96
C VAL A 210 13.22 1.52 -51.46
N PRO A 211 14.15 2.42 -51.85
CA PRO A 211 14.53 2.58 -53.26
C PRO A 211 15.21 1.35 -53.90
N GLU A 212 15.68 0.38 -53.11
CA GLU A 212 16.38 -0.82 -53.57
C GLU A 212 15.44 -2.05 -53.66
N ILE A 213 14.16 -1.89 -53.30
CA ILE A 213 13.16 -2.96 -53.34
C ILE A 213 12.82 -3.29 -54.79
N ASP A 214 12.98 -4.55 -55.18
CA ASP A 214 12.51 -5.07 -56.47
C ASP A 214 11.07 -5.59 -56.38
N SER A 215 10.48 -5.95 -57.53
CA SER A 215 9.09 -6.42 -57.60
C SER A 215 8.83 -7.68 -56.78
N GLN A 216 9.84 -8.56 -56.63
CA GLN A 216 9.71 -9.78 -55.84
C GLN A 216 9.68 -9.44 -54.34
N THR A 217 10.62 -8.63 -53.87
CA THR A 217 10.70 -8.16 -52.49
C THR A 217 9.44 -7.39 -52.10
N LEU A 218 8.89 -6.58 -52.99
CA LEU A 218 7.62 -5.90 -52.77
C LEU A 218 6.45 -6.87 -52.59
N SER A 219 6.36 -7.91 -53.45
CA SER A 219 5.34 -8.95 -53.32
C SER A 219 5.47 -9.75 -52.02
N ASP A 220 6.70 -10.05 -51.61
CA ASP A 220 6.98 -10.75 -50.35
C ASP A 220 6.59 -9.90 -49.13
N LEU A 221 6.90 -8.59 -49.16
CA LEU A 221 6.49 -7.63 -48.13
C LEU A 221 4.98 -7.52 -48.00
N LYS A 222 4.25 -7.45 -49.12
CA LYS A 222 2.77 -7.43 -49.11
C LYS A 222 2.19 -8.68 -48.46
N ARG A 223 2.75 -9.84 -48.77
CA ARG A 223 2.35 -11.12 -48.16
C ARG A 223 2.60 -11.11 -46.66
N GLY A 224 3.80 -10.76 -46.20
CA GLY A 224 4.12 -10.75 -44.78
C GLY A 224 3.32 -9.69 -44.02
N PHE A 225 3.05 -8.53 -44.63
CA PHE A 225 2.14 -7.52 -44.07
C PHE A 225 0.71 -8.07 -43.91
N THR A 226 0.17 -8.70 -44.95
CA THR A 226 -1.18 -9.29 -44.92
C THR A 226 -1.29 -10.38 -43.86
N GLU A 227 -0.26 -11.23 -43.73
CA GLU A 227 -0.19 -12.25 -42.69
C GLU A 227 -0.13 -11.63 -41.29
N PHE A 228 0.69 -10.60 -41.09
CA PHE A 228 0.77 -9.86 -39.83
C PHE A 228 -0.59 -9.28 -39.44
N VAL A 229 -1.27 -8.58 -40.36
CA VAL A 229 -2.62 -8.03 -40.14
C VAL A 229 -3.64 -9.13 -39.84
N SER A 230 -3.53 -10.29 -40.50
CA SER A 230 -4.39 -11.44 -40.20
C SER A 230 -4.17 -11.96 -38.77
N LYS A 231 -2.92 -12.08 -38.32
CA LYS A 231 -2.61 -12.44 -36.92
C LYS A 231 -3.18 -11.42 -35.94
N LEU A 232 -3.07 -10.11 -36.23
CA LEU A 232 -3.67 -9.07 -35.39
C LEU A 232 -5.20 -9.17 -35.30
N ARG A 233 -5.88 -9.49 -36.41
CA ARG A 233 -7.34 -9.68 -36.45
C ARG A 233 -7.77 -10.93 -35.66
N ALA A 234 -6.94 -11.98 -35.66
CA ALA A 234 -7.20 -13.18 -34.88
C ALA A 234 -7.10 -12.95 -33.37
N GLY A 235 -6.31 -11.95 -32.94
CA GLY A 235 -6.14 -11.57 -31.55
C GLY A 235 -4.93 -12.26 -30.89
N VAL A 236 -4.92 -12.27 -29.56
CA VAL A 236 -3.89 -12.96 -28.77
C VAL A 236 -3.99 -14.47 -28.99
N SER A 237 -2.87 -15.13 -29.31
CA SER A 237 -2.83 -16.58 -29.52
C SER A 237 -1.49 -17.15 -29.09
N LYS A 238 -1.47 -18.01 -28.06
CA LYS A 238 -0.23 -18.53 -27.45
C LYS A 238 0.74 -17.39 -27.08
N PRO A 239 0.31 -16.43 -26.24
CA PRO A 239 1.20 -15.38 -25.79
C PRO A 239 2.37 -15.99 -25.02
N SER A 240 3.56 -15.43 -25.20
CA SER A 240 4.79 -16.04 -24.68
C SER A 240 5.84 -15.03 -24.25
N VAL A 241 6.66 -15.46 -23.30
CA VAL A 241 7.94 -14.83 -22.96
C VAL A 241 9.05 -15.54 -23.73
N VAL A 242 9.91 -14.74 -24.37
CA VAL A 242 11.08 -15.20 -25.13
C VAL A 242 12.29 -15.10 -24.22
N LEU A 243 13.05 -16.20 -24.13
CA LEU A 243 14.19 -16.38 -23.24
C LEU A 243 15.50 -16.20 -24.01
N ASP A 244 16.52 -15.67 -23.34
CA ASP A 244 17.88 -15.65 -23.86
C ASP A 244 18.52 -17.04 -23.79
N VAL A 245 19.47 -17.32 -24.69
CA VAL A 245 20.17 -18.61 -24.79
C VAL A 245 21.39 -18.65 -23.86
N GLU A 246 21.90 -17.48 -23.45
CA GLU A 246 23.02 -17.36 -22.51
C GLU A 246 22.48 -16.89 -21.14
N PRO A 247 22.57 -17.72 -20.07
CA PRO A 247 22.29 -17.24 -18.71
C PRO A 247 23.34 -16.20 -18.31
N SER A 248 22.91 -15.17 -17.57
CA SER A 248 23.83 -14.19 -16.99
C SER A 248 24.82 -14.90 -16.04
N GLU A 249 26.05 -14.38 -15.91
CA GLU A 249 27.12 -14.99 -15.09
C GLU A 249 26.74 -15.16 -13.60
N ASP A 250 25.63 -14.57 -13.15
CA ASP A 250 25.16 -14.49 -11.77
C ASP A 250 23.83 -15.23 -11.48
N GLU A 251 23.11 -15.83 -12.46
CA GLU A 251 21.81 -16.48 -12.22
C GLU A 251 21.64 -17.88 -12.89
N ASP A 252 20.99 -18.81 -12.19
CA ASP A 252 20.62 -20.15 -12.68
C ASP A 252 19.40 -20.14 -13.64
N THR A 253 18.90 -18.95 -14.04
CA THR A 253 17.73 -18.76 -14.90
C THR A 253 18.05 -17.86 -16.10
N PRO A 254 17.58 -18.19 -17.32
CA PRO A 254 17.81 -17.38 -18.52
C PRO A 254 17.04 -16.05 -18.47
N ASP A 255 17.70 -14.97 -18.93
CA ASP A 255 17.11 -13.62 -18.99
C ASP A 255 15.93 -13.54 -19.98
N TYR A 256 14.98 -12.64 -19.70
CA TYR A 256 13.86 -12.39 -20.59
C TYR A 256 14.18 -11.35 -21.66
N VAL A 257 13.98 -11.72 -22.92
CA VAL A 257 14.31 -10.88 -24.08
C VAL A 257 13.10 -10.09 -24.57
N ALA A 258 11.94 -10.72 -24.65
CA ALA A 258 10.71 -10.09 -25.11
C ALA A 258 9.46 -10.81 -24.62
N PHE A 259 8.33 -10.10 -24.64
CA PHE A 259 6.99 -10.67 -24.53
C PHE A 259 6.24 -10.47 -25.85
N THR A 260 5.50 -11.50 -26.27
CA THR A 260 4.76 -11.47 -27.55
C THR A 260 3.32 -11.93 -27.37
N PRO A 261 2.35 -11.27 -28.03
CA PRO A 261 0.93 -11.67 -27.96
C PRO A 261 0.62 -12.93 -28.79
N PHE A 262 1.52 -13.27 -29.71
CA PHE A 262 1.55 -14.50 -30.49
C PHE A 262 2.97 -14.77 -30.93
N GLN A 263 3.26 -16.00 -31.38
CA GLN A 263 4.59 -16.39 -31.82
C GLN A 263 5.08 -15.52 -32.99
N PHE A 264 6.15 -14.76 -32.74
CA PHE A 264 6.85 -13.94 -33.72
C PHE A 264 7.87 -14.79 -34.47
N GLN A 265 7.87 -14.69 -35.80
CA GLN A 265 8.84 -15.33 -36.68
C GLN A 265 10.27 -14.87 -36.36
N LEU A 266 10.44 -13.62 -35.90
CA LEU A 266 11.72 -13.06 -35.49
C LEU A 266 12.42 -13.86 -34.38
N TYR A 267 11.66 -14.54 -33.52
CA TYR A 267 12.16 -15.24 -32.34
C TYR A 267 12.09 -16.76 -32.44
N ASN A 268 11.85 -17.33 -33.62
CA ASN A 268 11.66 -18.78 -33.77
C ASN A 268 12.86 -19.63 -33.35
N ASP A 269 14.06 -19.07 -33.37
CA ASP A 269 15.29 -19.76 -32.96
C ASP A 269 15.59 -19.62 -31.46
N LEU A 270 14.77 -18.86 -30.71
CA LEU A 270 14.91 -18.65 -29.27
C LEU A 270 13.93 -19.52 -28.49
N PRO A 271 14.32 -20.00 -27.29
CA PRO A 271 13.38 -20.65 -26.39
C PRO A 271 12.27 -19.69 -25.95
N SER A 272 11.05 -20.19 -25.83
CA SER A 272 9.90 -19.40 -25.38
C SER A 272 8.97 -20.21 -24.49
N GLU A 273 8.40 -19.56 -23.49
CA GLU A 273 7.39 -20.13 -22.60
C GLU A 273 6.02 -19.51 -22.87
N THR A 274 4.99 -20.33 -23.04
CA THR A 274 3.63 -19.90 -23.42
C THR A 274 2.68 -19.87 -22.24
N PHE A 275 1.75 -18.92 -22.24
CA PHE A 275 0.76 -18.72 -21.18
C PHE A 275 -0.68 -18.68 -21.72
N ASP A 276 -1.66 -18.77 -20.82
CA ASP A 276 -3.09 -18.78 -21.17
C ASP A 276 -3.61 -17.39 -21.56
N THR A 277 -3.07 -16.33 -20.96
CA THR A 277 -3.52 -14.94 -21.16
C THR A 277 -2.33 -14.01 -21.39
N PHE A 278 -2.56 -12.89 -22.06
CA PHE A 278 -1.47 -11.94 -22.30
C PHE A 278 -1.11 -11.18 -21.02
N SER A 279 -2.07 -11.00 -20.10
CA SER A 279 -1.75 -10.48 -18.78
C SER A 279 -0.80 -11.38 -18.01
N HIS A 280 -1.01 -12.70 -18.04
CA HIS A 280 -0.10 -13.64 -17.35
C HIS A 280 1.30 -13.58 -17.95
N THR A 281 1.44 -13.51 -19.27
CA THR A 281 2.74 -13.30 -19.93
C THR A 281 3.45 -12.04 -19.45
N LEU A 282 2.74 -10.91 -19.31
CA LEU A 282 3.31 -9.66 -18.82
C LEU A 282 3.61 -9.68 -17.32
N ASP A 283 2.81 -10.41 -16.55
CA ASP A 283 3.01 -10.62 -15.11
C ASP A 283 4.32 -11.38 -14.87
N GLU A 284 4.57 -12.47 -15.62
CA GLU A 284 5.82 -13.23 -15.52
C GLU A 284 7.01 -12.41 -16.04
N PHE A 285 6.89 -11.80 -17.24
CA PHE A 285 7.99 -11.04 -17.85
C PHE A 285 8.54 -9.92 -16.96
N PHE A 286 7.65 -9.15 -16.32
CA PHE A 286 8.05 -8.00 -15.52
C PHE A 286 8.07 -8.30 -14.02
N GLY A 287 7.47 -9.40 -13.56
CA GLY A 287 7.31 -9.70 -12.14
C GLY A 287 8.64 -9.80 -11.39
N VAL A 288 9.69 -10.30 -12.05
CA VAL A 288 11.06 -10.34 -11.53
C VAL A 288 11.63 -8.92 -11.43
N SER A 289 11.62 -8.16 -12.53
CA SER A 289 12.19 -6.81 -12.60
C SER A 289 11.50 -5.82 -11.65
N ASP A 290 10.19 -5.96 -11.45
CA ASP A 290 9.45 -5.10 -10.52
C ASP A 290 9.86 -5.33 -9.06
N SER A 291 10.16 -6.58 -8.68
CA SER A 291 10.63 -6.89 -7.33
C SER A 291 11.95 -6.18 -7.06
N GLU A 292 12.83 -6.16 -8.06
CA GLU A 292 14.13 -5.48 -7.97
C GLU A 292 13.96 -3.96 -7.88
N LEU A 293 13.08 -3.37 -8.70
CA LEU A 293 12.73 -1.96 -8.63
C LEU A 293 12.10 -1.57 -7.27
N GLU A 294 11.24 -2.43 -6.71
CA GLU A 294 10.65 -2.22 -5.37
C GLU A 294 11.72 -2.24 -4.27
N ASP A 295 12.70 -3.13 -4.38
CA ASP A 295 13.82 -3.21 -3.43
C ASP A 295 14.74 -1.99 -3.53
N GLU A 296 15.06 -1.52 -4.74
CA GLU A 296 15.83 -0.29 -4.97
C GLU A 296 15.10 0.97 -4.42
N GLU A 297 13.79 1.10 -4.67
CA GLU A 297 13.00 2.20 -4.13
C GLU A 297 12.97 2.17 -2.60
N LEU A 298 12.79 0.98 -2.01
CA LEU A 298 12.79 0.80 -0.56
C LEU A 298 14.13 1.21 0.06
N GLN A 299 15.25 0.80 -0.53
CA GLN A 299 16.58 1.21 -0.10
C GLN A 299 16.80 2.72 -0.21
N SER A 300 16.33 3.33 -1.30
CA SER A 300 16.37 4.78 -1.51
C SER A 300 15.56 5.54 -0.46
N GLU A 301 14.35 5.07 -0.11
CA GLU A 301 13.54 5.65 0.96
C GLU A 301 14.19 5.52 2.34
N GLN A 302 14.69 4.32 2.66
CA GLN A 302 15.41 4.06 3.91
C GLN A 302 16.63 4.97 4.04
N THR A 303 17.39 5.16 2.97
CA THR A 303 18.56 6.05 2.92
C THR A 303 18.16 7.52 3.15
N LYS A 304 17.04 7.97 2.57
CA LYS A 304 16.51 9.34 2.78
C LYS A 304 16.09 9.56 4.23
N GLU A 305 15.39 8.61 4.84
CA GLU A 305 14.97 8.70 6.24
C GLU A 305 16.17 8.62 7.18
N GLN A 306 17.19 7.81 6.89
CA GLN A 306 18.46 7.78 7.62
C GLN A 306 19.12 9.17 7.65
N LYS A 307 19.28 9.80 6.48
CA LYS A 307 19.83 11.17 6.36
C LYS A 307 19.02 12.20 7.13
N ARG A 308 17.68 12.05 7.15
CA ARG A 308 16.79 12.94 7.90
C ARG A 308 16.97 12.78 9.41
N LEU A 309 16.98 11.54 9.92
CA LEU A 309 17.18 11.25 11.33
C LEU A 309 18.56 11.73 11.80
N GLN A 310 19.60 11.54 10.98
CA GLN A 310 20.94 12.04 11.27
C GLN A 310 20.96 13.56 11.42
N ARG A 311 20.36 14.31 10.47
CA ARG A 311 20.24 15.77 10.55
C ARG A 311 19.52 16.26 11.82
N ILE A 312 18.52 15.51 12.30
CA ILE A 312 17.81 15.84 13.55
C ILE A 312 18.75 15.67 14.74
N ILE A 313 19.54 14.59 14.77
CA ILE A 313 20.53 14.33 15.84
C ILE A 313 21.58 15.43 15.86
N ASP A 314 22.16 15.78 14.70
CA ASP A 314 23.21 16.80 14.60
C ASP A 314 22.73 18.15 15.12
N LYS A 315 21.55 18.59 14.65
CA LYS A 315 20.95 19.88 15.06
C LYS A 315 20.60 19.93 16.55
N GLN A 316 20.15 18.82 17.13
CA GLN A 316 19.89 18.75 18.58
C GLN A 316 21.19 18.71 19.38
N GLY A 317 22.25 18.08 18.85
CA GLY A 317 23.58 18.04 19.43
C GLY A 317 24.18 19.45 19.57
N GLU A 318 24.18 20.23 18.49
CA GLU A 318 24.62 21.63 18.50
C GLU A 318 23.84 22.47 19.53
N GLY A 319 22.51 22.26 19.60
CA GLY A 319 21.66 22.93 20.58
C GLY A 319 21.99 22.57 22.04
N ILE A 320 22.38 21.32 22.30
CA ILE A 320 22.80 20.87 23.63
C ILE A 320 24.11 21.53 24.05
N GLU A 321 25.10 21.64 23.16
CA GLU A 321 26.38 22.28 23.47
C GLU A 321 26.18 23.74 23.87
N SER A 322 25.37 24.48 23.11
CA SER A 322 25.02 25.86 23.44
C SER A 322 24.33 25.99 24.81
N LEU A 323 23.40 25.09 25.13
CA LEU A 323 22.71 25.07 26.43
C LEU A 323 23.64 24.70 27.59
N LYS A 324 24.60 23.79 27.38
CA LYS A 324 25.61 23.43 28.39
C LYS A 324 26.54 24.61 28.68
N ALA A 325 27.05 25.27 27.64
CA ALA A 325 27.90 26.45 27.79
C ALA A 325 27.18 27.55 28.59
N LYS A 326 25.89 27.80 28.25
CA LYS A 326 25.06 28.77 28.97
C LYS A 326 24.79 28.38 30.42
N ALA A 327 24.58 27.09 30.70
CA ALA A 327 24.38 26.62 32.07
C ALA A 327 25.62 26.85 32.94
N GLU A 328 26.81 26.55 32.41
CA GLU A 328 28.07 26.75 33.13
C GLU A 328 28.38 28.24 33.33
N GLU A 329 28.16 29.07 32.32
CA GLU A 329 28.27 30.53 32.44
C GLU A 329 27.40 31.07 33.58
N LEU A 330 26.12 30.68 33.63
CA LEU A 330 25.19 31.10 34.69
C LEU A 330 25.61 30.59 36.08
N ARG A 331 26.23 29.41 36.16
CA ARG A 331 26.72 28.81 37.40
C ARG A 331 27.91 29.60 37.93
N ILE A 332 28.88 29.91 37.07
CA ILE A 332 30.04 30.77 37.39
C ILE A 332 29.57 32.16 37.86
N LEU A 333 28.59 32.75 37.17
CA LEU A 333 28.02 34.05 37.59
C LEU A 333 27.39 33.96 38.99
N GLY A 334 26.63 32.89 39.28
CA GLY A 334 26.07 32.65 40.61
C GLY A 334 27.14 32.49 41.69
N GLU A 335 28.22 31.77 41.39
CA GLU A 335 29.37 31.58 42.30
C GLU A 335 30.09 32.91 42.57
N LEU A 336 30.33 33.73 41.54
CA LEU A 336 30.97 35.04 41.69
C LEU A 336 30.16 36.00 42.57
N ILE A 337 28.83 36.03 42.42
CA ILE A 337 27.95 36.84 43.29
C ILE A 337 28.07 36.38 44.74
N TYR A 338 28.14 35.05 44.96
CA TYR A 338 28.23 34.48 46.29
C TYR A 338 29.60 34.73 46.95
N SER A 339 30.69 34.55 46.19
CA SER A 339 32.06 34.81 46.66
C SER A 339 32.32 36.29 46.97
N HIS A 340 31.63 37.21 46.30
CA HIS A 340 31.74 38.65 46.51
C HIS A 340 30.46 39.28 47.11
N PHE A 341 29.75 38.50 47.92
CA PHE A 341 28.42 38.84 48.44
C PHE A 341 28.35 40.21 49.13
N SER A 342 29.33 40.53 49.99
CA SER A 342 29.34 41.77 50.76
C SER A 342 29.33 43.02 49.88
N ILE A 343 30.21 43.04 48.87
CA ILE A 343 30.37 44.17 47.95
C ILE A 343 29.17 44.25 46.99
N ALA A 344 28.68 43.11 46.49
CA ALA A 344 27.49 43.06 45.65
C ALA A 344 26.24 43.58 46.38
N GLN A 345 26.07 43.22 47.65
CA GLN A 345 24.95 43.68 48.47
C GLN A 345 25.06 45.18 48.79
N GLU A 346 26.26 45.69 49.04
CA GLU A 346 26.51 47.12 49.24
C GLU A 346 26.13 47.95 48.01
N VAL A 347 26.53 47.51 46.82
CA VAL A 347 26.16 48.13 45.55
C VAL A 347 24.66 48.14 45.33
N LEU A 348 24.01 46.98 45.51
CA LEU A 348 22.56 46.84 45.37
C LEU A 348 21.82 47.77 46.34
N ASN A 349 22.21 47.80 47.61
CA ASN A 349 21.59 48.66 48.61
C ASN A 349 21.76 50.14 48.29
N THR A 350 22.95 50.55 47.85
CA THR A 350 23.25 51.95 47.52
C THR A 350 22.39 52.44 46.37
N VAL A 351 22.34 51.67 45.28
CA VAL A 351 21.58 52.04 44.08
C VAL A 351 20.08 51.92 44.29
N SER A 352 19.63 50.86 44.97
CA SER A 352 18.20 50.64 45.27
C SER A 352 17.65 51.72 46.21
N LYS A 353 18.40 52.10 47.25
CA LYS A 353 18.03 53.19 48.16
C LYS A 353 17.93 54.52 47.44
N ALA A 354 18.96 54.88 46.65
CA ALA A 354 18.93 56.13 45.88
C ALA A 354 17.71 56.19 44.93
N ARG A 355 17.34 55.05 44.32
CA ARG A 355 16.16 54.97 43.48
C ARG A 355 14.85 55.10 44.27
N SER A 356 14.76 54.47 45.45
CA SER A 356 13.60 54.57 46.35
C SER A 356 13.41 55.99 46.91
N ASP A 357 14.50 56.72 47.14
CA ASP A 357 14.50 58.12 47.59
C ASP A 357 14.11 59.11 46.46
N GLY A 358 13.78 58.61 45.27
CA GLY A 358 13.26 59.40 44.15
C GLY A 358 14.33 59.96 43.20
N HIS A 359 15.61 59.64 43.39
CA HIS A 359 16.66 60.14 42.50
C HIS A 359 16.52 59.58 41.07
N PRO A 360 16.63 60.43 40.03
CA PRO A 360 16.64 60.01 38.65
C PRO A 360 17.96 59.30 38.29
N TRP A 361 17.90 58.41 37.29
CA TRP A 361 19.02 57.57 36.89
C TRP A 361 20.29 58.34 36.51
N ASP A 362 20.14 59.47 35.83
CA ASP A 362 21.28 60.30 35.43
C ASP A 362 22.05 60.86 36.64
N GLU A 363 21.34 61.17 37.73
CA GLU A 363 21.95 61.64 38.98
C GLU A 363 22.69 60.50 39.69
N ILE A 364 22.10 59.30 39.72
CA ILE A 364 22.69 58.10 40.31
C ILE A 364 23.98 57.72 39.57
N ILE A 365 23.96 57.72 38.24
CA ILE A 365 25.13 57.44 37.39
C ILE A 365 26.24 58.45 37.66
N ARG A 366 25.93 59.76 37.71
CA ARG A 366 26.93 60.81 38.00
C ARG A 366 27.59 60.61 39.37
N LYS A 367 26.80 60.31 40.41
CA LYS A 367 27.30 60.08 41.77
C LYS A 367 28.20 58.84 41.86
N ILE A 368 27.92 57.80 41.07
CA ILE A 368 28.76 56.60 41.01
C ILE A 368 30.11 56.91 40.33
N GLU A 369 30.13 57.70 39.26
CA GLU A 369 31.38 58.14 38.60
C GLU A 369 32.24 59.02 39.52
N GLU A 370 31.62 59.92 40.28
CA GLU A 370 32.31 60.67 41.35
C GLU A 370 32.87 59.72 42.42
N GLY A 371 32.13 58.68 42.79
CA GLY A 371 32.56 57.63 43.73
C GLY A 371 33.75 56.81 43.21
N LYS A 372 33.79 56.50 41.92
CA LYS A 372 34.93 55.85 41.25
C LYS A 372 36.18 56.72 41.32
N THR A 373 36.04 58.02 41.03
CA THR A 373 37.14 58.98 41.08
C THR A 373 37.73 59.12 42.49
N LYS A 374 36.89 58.94 43.52
CA LYS A 374 37.28 58.93 44.95
C LYS A 374 37.79 57.57 45.45
N GLY A 375 37.85 56.55 44.59
CA GLY A 375 38.38 55.23 44.94
C GLY A 375 37.47 54.39 45.84
N ILE A 376 36.16 54.63 45.84
CA ILE A 376 35.21 53.85 46.66
C ILE A 376 35.12 52.42 46.09
N PRO A 377 35.44 51.35 46.87
CA PRO A 377 35.49 49.98 46.37
C PRO A 377 34.20 49.50 45.70
N SER A 378 33.03 49.82 46.26
CA SER A 378 31.72 49.46 45.71
C SER A 378 31.37 50.23 44.43
N ALA A 379 31.86 51.45 44.25
CA ALA A 379 31.67 52.21 43.00
C ALA A 379 32.59 51.70 41.87
N LEU A 380 33.81 51.25 42.21
CA LEU A 380 34.80 50.75 41.25
C LEU A 380 34.36 49.45 40.57
N ILE A 381 33.59 48.60 41.25
CA ILE A 381 33.07 47.38 40.65
C ILE A 381 31.91 47.62 39.68
N ILE A 382 31.28 48.80 39.67
CA ILE A 382 30.14 49.07 38.77
C ILE A 382 30.69 49.47 37.40
N GLU A 383 30.57 48.62 36.38
CA GLU A 383 30.94 49.01 35.01
C GLU A 383 29.88 49.91 34.39
N ARG A 384 28.61 49.49 34.45
CA ARG A 384 27.51 50.17 33.78
C ARG A 384 26.18 49.90 34.46
N ILE A 385 25.25 50.85 34.38
CA ILE A 385 23.86 50.68 34.77
C ILE A 385 22.99 50.60 33.50
N ILE A 386 21.98 49.73 33.50
CA ILE A 386 20.94 49.61 32.47
C ILE A 386 19.62 50.08 33.08
N PRO A 387 19.28 51.38 32.96
CA PRO A 387 18.10 51.98 33.60
C PRO A 387 16.78 51.33 33.20
N SER A 388 16.62 50.98 31.92
CA SER A 388 15.38 50.40 31.37
C SER A 388 15.03 49.03 31.95
N GLN A 389 16.02 48.29 32.45
CA GLN A 389 15.86 46.95 33.02
C GLN A 389 16.05 46.92 34.54
N ALA A 390 16.40 48.07 35.15
CA ALA A 390 16.76 48.17 36.56
C ALA A 390 17.93 47.23 36.94
N GLN A 391 18.95 47.16 36.08
CA GLN A 391 20.09 46.26 36.23
C GLN A 391 21.43 47.01 36.31
N ILE A 392 22.39 46.40 37.00
CA ILE A 392 23.77 46.86 37.12
C ILE A 392 24.68 45.78 36.54
N ILE A 393 25.62 46.16 35.69
CA ILE A 393 26.74 45.32 35.29
C ILE A 393 27.88 45.63 36.25
N ALA A 394 28.24 44.65 37.07
CA ALA A 394 29.33 44.73 38.02
C ALA A 394 30.49 43.83 37.58
N ASN A 395 31.70 44.37 37.58
CA ASN A 395 32.93 43.60 37.40
C ASN A 395 33.29 42.93 38.72
N LEU A 396 33.10 41.62 38.80
CA LEU A 396 33.50 40.79 39.92
C LEU A 396 34.64 39.89 39.46
N ASN A 397 35.85 40.16 39.97
CA ASN A 397 37.07 39.40 39.68
C ASN A 397 37.38 39.26 38.17
N GLY A 398 37.22 40.36 37.42
CA GLY A 398 37.50 40.40 35.98
C GLY A 398 36.36 39.89 35.09
N SER A 399 35.23 39.49 35.67
CA SER A 399 34.04 39.00 34.94
C SER A 399 32.85 39.91 35.15
N ASN A 400 32.07 40.14 34.09
CA ASN A 400 30.90 41.01 34.12
C ASN A 400 29.65 40.25 34.56
N VAL A 401 29.09 40.69 35.69
CA VAL A 401 27.95 40.07 36.34
C VAL A 401 26.76 41.03 36.33
N ILE A 402 25.58 40.53 35.96
CA ILE A 402 24.36 41.32 35.95
C ILE A 402 23.64 41.18 37.29
N LEU A 403 23.37 42.31 37.94
CA LEU A 403 22.67 42.41 39.22
C LEU A 403 21.37 43.20 39.05
N ASP A 404 20.23 42.62 39.43
CA ASP A 404 18.92 43.28 39.44
C ASP A 404 18.73 44.01 40.78
N ILE A 405 18.52 45.33 40.73
CA ILE A 405 18.44 46.18 41.94
C ILE A 405 17.21 45.91 42.80
N ARG A 406 16.22 45.21 42.24
CA ARG A 406 14.97 44.83 42.93
C ARG A 406 15.15 43.60 43.80
N LEU A 407 16.31 42.93 43.69
CA LEU A 407 16.63 41.67 44.34
C LEU A 407 17.84 41.87 45.26
N SER A 408 17.92 41.07 46.32
CA SER A 408 19.14 41.00 47.13
C SER A 408 20.29 40.35 46.35
N ALA A 409 21.53 40.44 46.85
CA ALA A 409 22.65 39.71 46.26
C ALA A 409 22.39 38.19 46.30
N GLN A 410 21.74 37.70 47.38
CA GLN A 410 21.37 36.30 47.53
C GLN A 410 20.33 35.88 46.47
N ASP A 411 19.31 36.70 46.25
CA ASP A 411 18.27 36.41 45.26
C ASP A 411 18.78 36.51 43.82
N ASN A 412 19.74 37.40 43.54
CA ASN A 412 20.43 37.46 42.25
C ASN A 412 21.26 36.19 42.00
N ALA A 413 22.03 35.74 43.00
CA ALA A 413 22.77 34.48 42.92
C ALA A 413 21.82 33.28 42.75
N ALA A 414 20.75 33.20 43.56
CA ALA A 414 19.75 32.16 43.47
C ALA A 414 19.07 32.12 42.09
N ARG A 415 18.76 33.29 41.52
CA ARG A 415 18.20 33.41 40.16
C ARG A 415 19.17 32.88 39.09
N ALA A 416 20.47 33.15 39.22
CA ALA A 416 21.48 32.61 38.31
C ALA A 416 21.56 31.08 38.40
N TYR A 417 21.61 30.52 39.62
CA TYR A 417 21.57 29.08 39.85
C TYR A 417 20.28 28.42 39.32
N ASP A 418 19.11 29.05 39.54
CA ASP A 418 17.84 28.56 39.02
C ASP A 418 17.79 28.56 37.50
N GLN A 419 18.37 29.57 36.85
CA GLN A 419 18.47 29.63 35.39
C GLN A 419 19.48 28.61 34.84
N ALA A 420 20.59 28.37 35.53
CA ALA A 420 21.53 27.30 35.22
C ALA A 420 20.82 25.93 35.29
N LYS A 421 20.15 25.64 36.40
CA LYS A 421 19.36 24.41 36.61
C LYS A 421 18.25 24.24 35.57
N LYS A 422 17.57 25.32 35.17
CA LYS A 422 16.58 25.29 34.07
C LYS A 422 17.24 24.92 32.74
N SER A 423 18.43 25.43 32.46
CA SER A 423 19.18 25.12 31.24
C SER A 423 19.67 23.66 31.24
N GLU A 424 20.16 23.16 32.37
CA GLU A 424 20.53 21.74 32.57
C GLU A 424 19.34 20.79 32.39
N ASN A 425 18.17 21.15 32.93
CA ASN A 425 16.96 20.34 32.76
C ASN A 425 16.52 20.30 31.28
N LYS A 426 16.72 21.38 30.52
CA LYS A 426 16.49 21.39 29.06
C LYS A 426 17.51 20.50 28.33
N VAL A 427 18.77 20.48 28.75
CA VAL A 427 19.79 19.55 28.23
C VAL A 427 19.37 18.11 28.47
N LYS A 428 18.94 17.75 29.69
CA LYS A 428 18.44 16.40 30.01
C LYS A 428 17.25 16.01 29.12
N GLY A 429 16.29 16.91 28.93
CA GLY A 429 15.14 16.67 28.04
C GLY A 429 15.54 16.46 26.58
N ALA A 430 16.46 17.27 26.07
CA ALA A 430 16.98 17.15 24.70
C ALA A 430 17.80 15.86 24.51
N GLN A 431 18.59 15.46 25.51
CA GLN A 431 19.38 14.22 25.47
C GLN A 431 18.48 12.99 25.33
N ILE A 432 17.40 12.91 26.12
CA ILE A 432 16.40 11.82 26.01
C ILE A 432 15.81 11.76 24.60
N GLN A 433 15.59 12.90 23.96
CA GLN A 433 15.07 12.96 22.60
C GLN A 433 16.08 12.49 21.55
N ILE A 434 17.35 12.85 21.70
CA ILE A 434 18.45 12.34 20.88
C ILE A 434 18.56 10.83 21.03
N ASP A 435 18.57 10.31 22.26
CA ASP A 435 18.73 8.88 22.51
C ASP A 435 17.59 8.07 21.89
N ARG A 436 16.34 8.56 22.01
CA ARG A 436 15.18 7.97 21.30
C ARG A 436 15.33 7.98 19.79
N THR A 437 15.97 9.02 19.24
CA THR A 437 16.19 9.15 17.79
C THR A 437 17.33 8.23 17.33
N LYS A 438 18.40 8.08 18.12
CA LYS A 438 19.50 7.13 17.90
C LYS A 438 19.01 5.69 17.88
N VAL A 439 18.15 5.28 18.82
CA VAL A 439 17.55 3.93 18.81
C VAL A 439 16.72 3.68 17.55
N LYS A 440 16.06 4.72 17.00
CA LYS A 440 15.34 4.58 15.72
C LYS A 440 16.30 4.45 14.54
N LEU A 441 17.41 5.20 14.56
CA LEU A 441 18.44 5.15 13.54
C LEU A 441 19.11 3.76 13.52
N GLU A 442 19.52 3.25 14.68
CA GLU A 442 20.13 1.92 14.82
C GLU A 442 19.21 0.81 14.30
N LYS A 443 17.92 0.86 14.64
CA LYS A 443 16.93 -0.09 14.07
C LYS A 443 16.80 0.01 12.56
N LEU A 444 16.90 1.21 12.01
CA LEU A 444 16.85 1.43 10.57
C LEU A 444 18.12 0.90 9.89
N GLU A 445 19.29 1.12 10.49
CA GLU A 445 20.58 0.62 10.00
C GLU A 445 20.66 -0.91 9.98
N VAL A 446 20.17 -1.57 11.04
CA VAL A 446 20.03 -3.03 11.06
C VAL A 446 19.10 -3.51 9.92
N SER A 447 17.98 -2.81 9.70
CA SER A 447 17.05 -3.14 8.62
C SER A 447 17.62 -2.91 7.21
N ILE A 448 18.61 -2.03 7.05
CA ILE A 448 19.30 -1.78 5.77
C ILE A 448 20.40 -2.83 5.55
N ALA A 449 21.08 -3.24 6.63
CA ALA A 449 22.18 -4.20 6.58
C ALA A 449 21.73 -5.66 6.45
N GLU A 450 20.49 -5.98 6.83
CA GLU A 450 19.92 -7.30 6.58
C GLU A 450 19.76 -7.53 5.07
N PRO A 451 20.33 -8.61 4.51
CA PRO A 451 20.14 -8.93 3.10
C PRO A 451 18.64 -9.13 2.84
N VAL A 452 18.10 -8.39 1.86
CA VAL A 452 16.75 -8.60 1.38
C VAL A 452 16.74 -9.96 0.72
N ILE A 453 16.24 -10.97 1.43
CA ILE A 453 15.91 -12.25 0.82
C ILE A 453 14.88 -11.92 -0.28
N LYS A 454 15.23 -12.12 -1.56
CA LYS A 454 14.31 -11.98 -2.72
C LYS A 454 13.02 -12.73 -2.34
N LYS A 455 11.99 -11.99 -1.94
CA LYS A 455 10.72 -12.61 -1.54
C LYS A 455 10.05 -13.02 -2.84
N ALA A 456 9.88 -14.32 -3.05
CA ALA A 456 9.05 -14.84 -4.14
C ALA A 456 7.77 -14.01 -4.24
N SER A 457 7.50 -13.53 -5.45
CA SER A 457 6.39 -12.63 -5.75
C SER A 457 5.08 -13.32 -5.40
N VAL A 458 4.28 -12.71 -4.51
CA VAL A 458 3.10 -13.37 -3.93
C VAL A 458 1.95 -13.28 -4.91
N LYS A 459 1.62 -14.39 -5.58
CA LYS A 459 0.41 -14.52 -6.41
C LYS A 459 -0.85 -14.47 -5.54
N ILE A 460 -1.83 -13.67 -5.94
CA ILE A 460 -3.11 -13.48 -5.27
C ILE A 460 -4.05 -14.59 -5.70
N ARG A 461 -4.29 -15.54 -4.81
CA ARG A 461 -5.24 -16.63 -5.04
C ARG A 461 -6.65 -16.12 -5.35
N LYS A 462 -7.28 -16.68 -6.38
CA LYS A 462 -8.71 -16.56 -6.65
C LYS A 462 -9.52 -17.22 -5.52
N LYS A 463 -10.14 -16.40 -4.68
CA LYS A 463 -10.99 -16.87 -3.56
C LYS A 463 -12.26 -17.52 -4.11
N ARG A 464 -12.63 -18.68 -3.55
CA ARG A 464 -13.88 -19.37 -3.88
C ARG A 464 -15.09 -18.52 -3.43
N TRP A 465 -16.23 -18.68 -4.10
CA TRP A 465 -17.42 -17.83 -3.88
C TRP A 465 -17.90 -17.81 -2.43
N TYR A 466 -17.71 -18.91 -1.69
CA TYR A 466 -18.14 -19.06 -0.31
C TYR A 466 -17.18 -18.41 0.71
N GLU A 467 -15.96 -18.05 0.31
CA GLU A 467 -14.96 -17.48 1.23
C GLU A 467 -15.27 -16.05 1.68
N LYS A 468 -16.29 -15.43 1.07
CA LYS A 468 -16.91 -14.21 1.57
C LYS A 468 -17.65 -14.42 2.89
N PHE A 469 -18.07 -15.66 3.19
CA PHE A 469 -18.70 -16.07 4.45
C PHE A 469 -17.66 -16.64 5.43
N ARG A 470 -18.10 -16.94 6.65
CA ARG A 470 -17.38 -17.93 7.47
C ARG A 470 -17.69 -19.30 6.87
N TRP A 471 -16.72 -20.18 6.79
CA TRP A 471 -16.92 -21.47 6.18
C TRP A 471 -15.95 -22.50 6.74
N PHE A 472 -16.35 -23.77 6.67
CA PHE A 472 -15.48 -24.92 6.81
C PHE A 472 -16.16 -26.11 6.09
N THR A 473 -15.39 -27.16 5.82
CA THR A 473 -15.94 -28.45 5.39
C THR A 473 -16.05 -29.36 6.61
N SER A 474 -17.17 -30.05 6.81
CA SER A 474 -17.30 -31.03 7.90
C SER A 474 -16.36 -32.22 7.68
N SER A 475 -16.16 -33.00 8.74
CA SER A 475 -15.44 -34.28 8.66
C SER A 475 -16.06 -35.27 7.65
N GLU A 476 -17.36 -35.16 7.36
CA GLU A 476 -18.06 -35.97 6.35
C GLU A 476 -18.10 -35.30 4.96
N GLY A 477 -17.39 -34.18 4.75
CA GLY A 477 -17.22 -33.56 3.43
C GLY A 477 -18.29 -32.52 3.04
N TYR A 478 -19.21 -32.16 3.93
CA TYR A 478 -20.25 -31.17 3.64
C TYR A 478 -19.72 -29.75 3.81
N LEU A 479 -20.14 -28.82 2.94
CA LEU A 479 -19.79 -27.40 3.08
C LEU A 479 -20.73 -26.72 4.09
N ILE A 480 -20.15 -26.10 5.12
CA ILE A 480 -20.88 -25.32 6.11
C ILE A 480 -20.54 -23.85 5.94
N LEU A 481 -21.58 -23.00 5.91
CA LEU A 481 -21.49 -21.56 5.77
C LEU A 481 -22.01 -20.88 7.04
N GLY A 482 -21.42 -19.74 7.41
CA GLY A 482 -21.88 -18.88 8.49
C GLY A 482 -21.75 -17.41 8.13
N GLY A 483 -22.76 -16.60 8.43
CA GLY A 483 -22.67 -15.17 8.15
C GLY A 483 -21.63 -14.49 9.04
N ARG A 484 -21.05 -13.41 8.52
CA ARG A 484 -20.05 -12.59 9.23
C ARG A 484 -20.68 -11.37 9.90
N ASP A 485 -21.80 -10.91 9.35
CA ASP A 485 -22.56 -9.73 9.72
C ASP A 485 -24.03 -9.91 9.32
N ILE A 486 -24.86 -8.92 9.63
CA ILE A 486 -26.30 -8.94 9.33
C ILE A 486 -26.55 -9.14 7.82
N LYS A 487 -25.76 -8.48 6.97
CA LYS A 487 -25.97 -8.48 5.51
C LYS A 487 -25.63 -9.84 4.89
N SER A 488 -24.57 -10.48 5.37
CA SER A 488 -24.16 -11.82 4.95
C SER A 488 -25.04 -12.91 5.54
N ASN A 489 -25.58 -12.74 6.75
CA ASN A 489 -26.65 -13.60 7.28
C ASN A 489 -27.88 -13.57 6.35
N GLU A 490 -28.32 -12.39 5.91
CA GLU A 490 -29.41 -12.26 4.96
C GLU A 490 -29.09 -12.88 3.59
N ASP A 491 -27.86 -12.73 3.07
CA ASP A 491 -27.42 -13.37 1.82
C ASP A 491 -27.50 -14.90 1.95
N ILE A 492 -26.96 -15.49 3.03
CA ILE A 492 -27.03 -16.93 3.29
C ILE A 492 -28.48 -17.41 3.26
N ALA A 493 -29.34 -16.77 4.06
CA ALA A 493 -30.67 -17.29 4.28
C ALA A 493 -31.65 -16.99 3.14
N LYS A 494 -31.45 -15.92 2.35
CA LYS A 494 -32.34 -15.58 1.21
C LYS A 494 -31.83 -16.05 -0.15
N ARG A 495 -30.52 -16.16 -0.35
CA ARG A 495 -29.91 -16.41 -1.67
C ARG A 495 -29.12 -17.70 -1.76
N GLN A 496 -28.53 -18.16 -0.65
CA GLN A 496 -27.68 -19.37 -0.68
C GLN A 496 -28.41 -20.63 -0.19
N MET A 497 -29.46 -20.48 0.60
CA MET A 497 -30.26 -21.58 1.14
C MET A 497 -31.16 -22.19 0.07
N SER A 498 -30.98 -23.49 -0.16
CA SER A 498 -31.79 -24.36 -1.01
C SER A 498 -32.76 -25.20 -0.17
N ALA A 499 -33.75 -25.84 -0.80
CA ALA A 499 -34.77 -26.63 -0.09
C ALA A 499 -34.23 -27.84 0.70
N ASN A 500 -33.11 -28.43 0.26
CA ASN A 500 -32.51 -29.62 0.89
C ASN A 500 -31.51 -29.28 2.01
N ASP A 501 -31.10 -28.02 2.13
CA ASP A 501 -30.08 -27.61 3.10
C ASP A 501 -30.60 -27.71 4.54
N ILE A 502 -29.72 -27.58 5.53
CA ILE A 502 -30.11 -27.52 6.95
C ILE A 502 -29.71 -26.18 7.53
N PHE A 503 -30.66 -25.49 8.17
CA PHE A 503 -30.44 -24.21 8.83
C PHE A 503 -30.18 -24.39 10.33
N LEU A 504 -29.12 -23.78 10.84
CA LEU A 504 -28.71 -23.82 12.25
C LEU A 504 -28.53 -22.43 12.82
N HIS A 505 -28.82 -22.31 14.11
CA HIS A 505 -28.56 -21.10 14.89
C HIS A 505 -28.29 -21.45 16.35
N ALA A 506 -27.41 -20.70 17.02
CA ALA A 506 -27.22 -20.86 18.46
C ALA A 506 -28.38 -20.19 19.22
N SER A 507 -28.76 -20.71 20.38
CA SER A 507 -29.82 -20.15 21.23
C SER A 507 -29.40 -18.85 21.94
N ILE A 508 -28.24 -18.28 21.59
CA ILE A 508 -27.66 -17.06 22.15
C ILE A 508 -27.55 -15.98 21.08
N HIS A 509 -27.61 -14.72 21.51
CA HIS A 509 -27.47 -13.57 20.61
C HIS A 509 -26.10 -13.52 19.92
N GLY A 510 -26.07 -12.88 18.75
CA GLY A 510 -24.85 -12.67 17.98
C GLY A 510 -24.33 -13.91 17.25
N ALA A 511 -25.09 -15.02 17.27
CA ALA A 511 -24.76 -16.20 16.49
C ALA A 511 -24.92 -15.94 14.98
N PRO A 512 -24.08 -16.55 14.14
CA PRO A 512 -24.27 -16.51 12.70
C PRO A 512 -25.50 -17.34 12.30
N TYR A 513 -26.09 -16.98 11.17
CA TYR A 513 -26.94 -17.91 10.43
C TYR A 513 -26.02 -18.95 9.81
N THR A 514 -26.13 -20.18 10.29
CA THR A 514 -25.29 -21.30 9.86
C THR A 514 -26.09 -22.20 8.94
N LEU A 515 -25.51 -22.58 7.81
CA LEU A 515 -26.17 -23.36 6.76
C LEU A 515 -25.27 -24.54 6.38
N ILE A 516 -25.80 -25.75 6.46
CA ILE A 516 -25.16 -26.95 5.88
C ILE A 516 -25.68 -27.08 4.44
N LYS A 517 -24.78 -27.06 3.47
CA LYS A 517 -25.11 -27.28 2.06
C LYS A 517 -25.25 -28.78 1.79
N VAL A 518 -26.44 -29.20 1.38
CA VAL A 518 -26.79 -30.62 1.19
C VAL A 518 -27.10 -30.85 -0.30
N PRO A 519 -26.14 -31.33 -1.10
CA PRO A 519 -26.36 -31.54 -2.53
C PRO A 519 -27.29 -32.72 -2.80
N ASP A 520 -27.02 -33.87 -2.17
CA ASP A 520 -27.69 -35.14 -2.45
C ASP A 520 -28.20 -35.81 -1.16
N GLU A 521 -27.31 -36.44 -0.38
CA GLU A 521 -27.66 -37.21 0.82
C GLU A 521 -27.66 -36.35 2.08
N ALA A 522 -28.53 -36.71 3.03
CA ALA A 522 -28.61 -36.02 4.32
C ALA A 522 -27.32 -36.24 5.14
N PRO A 523 -26.81 -35.20 5.82
CA PRO A 523 -25.59 -35.32 6.61
C PRO A 523 -25.79 -36.19 7.86
N GLY A 524 -24.72 -36.81 8.33
CA GLY A 524 -24.71 -37.55 9.58
C GLY A 524 -24.80 -36.62 10.81
N GLN A 525 -24.99 -37.22 11.99
CA GLN A 525 -25.07 -36.48 13.25
C GLN A 525 -23.78 -35.68 13.51
N GLN A 526 -22.62 -36.20 13.09
CA GLN A 526 -21.34 -35.53 13.27
C GLN A 526 -21.26 -34.19 12.55
N THR A 527 -21.70 -34.11 11.28
CA THR A 527 -21.76 -32.82 10.56
C THR A 527 -22.72 -31.83 11.23
N ILE A 528 -23.86 -32.30 11.78
CA ILE A 528 -24.80 -31.45 12.51
C ILE A 528 -24.18 -30.92 13.80
N ASP A 529 -23.49 -31.78 14.57
CA ASP A 529 -22.79 -31.41 15.81
C ASP A 529 -21.67 -30.40 15.53
N GLU A 530 -20.90 -30.61 14.46
CA GLU A 530 -19.86 -29.69 14.00
C GLU A 530 -20.45 -28.33 13.58
N ALA A 531 -21.53 -28.32 12.79
CA ALA A 531 -22.19 -27.08 12.40
C ALA A 531 -22.78 -26.35 13.61
N ALA A 532 -23.32 -27.07 14.59
CA ALA A 532 -23.79 -26.51 15.85
C ALA A 532 -22.64 -25.90 16.66
N GLN A 533 -21.51 -26.61 16.80
CA GLN A 533 -20.30 -26.11 17.47
C GLN A 533 -19.81 -24.83 16.81
N PHE A 534 -19.77 -24.80 15.49
CA PHE A 534 -19.43 -23.60 14.75
C PHE A 534 -20.40 -22.43 15.05
N ALA A 535 -21.72 -22.66 15.03
CA ALA A 535 -22.70 -21.63 15.33
C ALA A 535 -22.55 -21.05 16.75
N VAL A 536 -22.30 -21.90 17.75
CA VAL A 536 -22.10 -21.46 19.14
C VAL A 536 -20.75 -20.75 19.29
N THR A 537 -19.66 -21.29 18.73
CA THR A 537 -18.31 -20.70 18.80
C THR A 537 -18.23 -19.31 18.18
N PHE A 538 -18.95 -19.05 17.09
CA PHE A 538 -18.97 -17.73 16.45
C PHE A 538 -20.04 -16.78 17.01
N SER A 539 -20.68 -17.14 18.12
CA SER A 539 -21.68 -16.32 18.79
C SER A 539 -21.10 -15.48 19.93
N ARG A 540 -21.97 -14.80 20.67
CA ARG A 540 -21.59 -14.07 21.88
C ARG A 540 -21.06 -14.98 23.00
N ALA A 541 -21.32 -16.29 22.96
CA ALA A 541 -20.76 -17.24 23.91
C ALA A 541 -19.23 -17.16 24.01
N TRP A 542 -18.55 -16.89 22.90
CA TRP A 542 -17.10 -16.70 22.87
C TRP A 542 -16.66 -15.42 23.61
N GLN A 543 -17.37 -14.31 23.41
CA GLN A 543 -17.06 -13.03 24.06
C GLN A 543 -17.31 -13.07 25.55
N ASP A 544 -18.36 -13.78 25.95
CA ASP A 544 -18.76 -13.95 27.34
C ASP A 544 -17.91 -15.02 28.05
N GLY A 545 -16.96 -15.66 27.36
CA GLY A 545 -16.04 -16.64 27.94
C GLY A 545 -16.71 -17.95 28.35
N LEU A 546 -17.84 -18.30 27.74
CA LEU A 546 -18.56 -19.53 28.04
C LEU A 546 -17.83 -20.74 27.46
N SER A 547 -17.86 -21.87 28.17
CA SER A 547 -17.27 -23.14 27.68
C SER A 547 -18.23 -23.97 26.83
N GLY A 548 -19.53 -23.65 26.85
CA GLY A 548 -20.55 -24.34 26.10
C GLY A 548 -21.81 -23.49 25.90
N GLY A 549 -22.62 -23.86 24.93
CA GLY A 549 -23.90 -23.23 24.64
C GLY A 549 -24.88 -24.20 23.98
N ASP A 550 -26.11 -23.74 23.80
CA ASP A 550 -27.14 -24.54 23.13
C ASP A 550 -27.33 -24.02 21.70
N ALA A 551 -27.64 -24.93 20.78
CA ALA A 551 -27.98 -24.63 19.40
C ALA A 551 -29.24 -25.37 18.98
N TYR A 552 -29.77 -25.01 17.82
CA TYR A 552 -30.85 -25.76 17.20
C TYR A 552 -30.70 -25.78 15.69
N TRP A 553 -31.30 -26.79 15.07
CA TRP A 553 -31.44 -26.88 13.62
C TRP A 553 -32.89 -27.11 13.20
N VAL A 554 -33.21 -26.62 12.00
CA VAL A 554 -34.52 -26.76 11.35
C VAL A 554 -34.36 -26.89 9.84
N ASN A 555 -35.39 -27.38 9.17
CA ASN A 555 -35.45 -27.40 7.72
C ASN A 555 -35.71 -25.99 7.15
N PRO A 556 -35.29 -25.69 5.91
CA PRO A 556 -35.45 -24.38 5.28
C PRO A 556 -36.89 -23.89 5.22
N GLU A 557 -37.85 -24.79 5.03
CA GLU A 557 -39.30 -24.51 5.03
C GLU A 557 -39.84 -23.96 6.36
N GLN A 558 -39.11 -24.18 7.46
CA GLN A 558 -39.47 -23.68 8.79
C GLN A 558 -38.96 -22.25 9.03
N VAL A 559 -38.12 -21.71 8.16
CA VAL A 559 -37.50 -20.39 8.31
C VAL A 559 -38.30 -19.36 7.53
N SER A 560 -38.79 -18.33 8.23
CA SER A 560 -39.54 -17.24 7.60
C SER A 560 -38.97 -15.87 7.94
N PHE A 561 -38.96 -15.00 6.93
CA PHE A 561 -38.51 -13.62 7.04
C PHE A 561 -39.67 -12.63 7.23
N SER A 562 -40.90 -13.13 7.27
CA SER A 562 -42.09 -12.31 7.48
C SER A 562 -42.51 -12.35 8.95
N PRO A 563 -42.85 -11.21 9.57
CA PRO A 563 -43.36 -11.20 10.92
C PRO A 563 -44.74 -11.87 10.97
N PRO A 564 -45.14 -12.42 12.13
CA PRO A 564 -46.53 -12.78 12.38
C PRO A 564 -47.45 -11.56 12.19
N SER A 565 -48.71 -11.80 11.85
CA SER A 565 -49.67 -10.71 11.59
C SER A 565 -49.79 -9.79 12.80
N GLY A 566 -49.40 -8.51 12.65
CA GLY A 566 -49.50 -7.47 13.68
C GLY A 566 -48.20 -7.15 14.43
N GLU A 567 -47.09 -7.83 14.17
CA GLU A 567 -45.78 -7.58 14.81
C GLU A 567 -44.74 -7.01 13.83
N SER A 568 -43.67 -6.40 14.36
CA SER A 568 -42.51 -5.96 13.59
C SER A 568 -41.29 -6.78 13.96
N LEU A 569 -40.60 -7.35 12.97
CA LEU A 569 -39.32 -8.04 13.18
C LEU A 569 -38.17 -7.03 13.15
N PRO A 570 -37.21 -7.09 14.10
CA PRO A 570 -35.95 -6.37 13.98
C PRO A 570 -35.19 -6.80 12.72
N ALA A 571 -34.50 -5.86 12.07
CA ALA A 571 -33.70 -6.14 10.88
C ALA A 571 -32.69 -7.27 11.15
N GLY A 572 -32.66 -8.28 10.27
CA GLY A 572 -31.80 -9.46 10.42
C GLY A 572 -32.29 -10.52 11.40
N SER A 573 -33.58 -10.53 11.76
CA SER A 573 -34.22 -11.60 12.55
C SER A 573 -35.07 -12.51 11.66
N VAL A 574 -35.13 -13.80 11.98
CA VAL A 574 -35.98 -14.80 11.30
C VAL A 574 -36.94 -15.45 12.30
N MET A 575 -38.15 -15.75 11.84
CA MET A 575 -39.12 -16.56 12.57
C MET A 575 -38.91 -18.02 12.21
N ILE A 576 -38.91 -18.86 13.23
CA ILE A 576 -38.81 -20.32 13.08
C ILE A 576 -40.16 -20.92 13.46
N TYR A 577 -40.79 -21.60 12.51
CA TYR A 577 -42.08 -22.27 12.69
C TYR A 577 -41.89 -23.78 12.90
N GLY A 578 -42.79 -24.39 13.67
CA GLY A 578 -42.73 -25.81 14.00
C GLY A 578 -41.69 -26.17 15.07
N THR A 579 -41.34 -27.45 15.15
CA THR A 579 -40.46 -27.99 16.19
C THR A 579 -38.99 -27.75 15.85
N LYS A 580 -38.22 -27.29 16.84
CA LYS A 580 -36.75 -27.11 16.74
C LYS A 580 -36.05 -28.36 17.24
N ASN A 581 -35.04 -28.83 16.51
CA ASN A 581 -34.16 -29.90 16.97
C ASN A 581 -33.03 -29.29 17.81
N LEU A 582 -33.06 -29.49 19.13
CA LEU A 582 -32.14 -28.84 20.06
C LEU A 582 -30.87 -29.67 20.27
N LEU A 583 -29.72 -29.01 20.23
CA LEU A 583 -28.43 -29.54 20.65
C LEU A 583 -27.98 -28.79 21.90
N ARG A 584 -27.69 -29.52 22.98
CA ARG A 584 -27.36 -28.91 24.27
C ARG A 584 -25.90 -29.14 24.63
N LYS A 585 -25.34 -28.20 25.40
CA LYS A 585 -23.94 -28.28 25.88
C LYS A 585 -22.92 -28.44 24.75
N VAL A 586 -23.19 -27.77 23.64
CA VAL A 586 -22.28 -27.72 22.50
C VAL A 586 -21.03 -26.92 22.91
N PRO A 587 -19.81 -27.48 22.77
CA PRO A 587 -18.58 -26.83 23.26
C PRO A 587 -18.26 -25.53 22.51
N VAL A 588 -17.66 -24.57 23.21
CA VAL A 588 -17.18 -23.30 22.63
C VAL A 588 -15.67 -23.39 22.46
N GLU A 589 -15.26 -23.85 21.30
CA GLU A 589 -13.86 -23.91 20.90
C GLU A 589 -13.73 -23.96 19.37
N LEU A 590 -12.51 -23.73 18.90
CA LEU A 590 -12.18 -23.61 17.49
C LEU A 590 -10.82 -24.25 17.22
N ALA A 591 -10.64 -24.85 16.05
CA ALA A 591 -9.32 -25.08 15.48
C ALA A 591 -9.06 -24.12 14.33
N VAL A 592 -7.82 -23.64 14.24
CA VAL A 592 -7.33 -22.84 13.11
C VAL A 592 -6.15 -23.58 12.49
N GLY A 593 -6.25 -23.90 11.21
CA GLY A 593 -5.24 -24.64 10.47
C GLY A 593 -4.90 -24.00 9.14
N VAL A 594 -3.98 -24.64 8.41
CA VAL A 594 -3.61 -24.25 7.05
C VAL A 594 -3.67 -25.43 6.09
N LEU A 595 -4.22 -25.20 4.91
CA LEU A 595 -4.08 -26.06 3.75
C LEU A 595 -2.92 -25.54 2.92
N LEU A 596 -1.95 -26.42 2.62
CA LEU A 596 -0.81 -26.08 1.78
C LEU A 596 -1.12 -26.44 0.33
N GLU A 597 -0.98 -25.48 -0.57
CA GLU A 597 -0.97 -25.68 -2.02
C GLU A 597 0.41 -25.26 -2.56
N GLU A 598 0.69 -25.53 -3.84
CA GLU A 598 2.03 -25.34 -4.45
C GLU A 598 2.57 -23.91 -4.25
N GLU A 599 1.71 -22.90 -4.42
CA GLU A 599 2.11 -21.49 -4.40
C GLU A 599 1.60 -20.69 -3.18
N TYR A 600 0.75 -21.26 -2.32
CA TYR A 600 0.15 -20.52 -1.20
C TYR A 600 -0.35 -21.42 -0.06
N ALA A 601 -0.56 -20.80 1.11
CA ALA A 601 -1.20 -21.42 2.28
C ALA A 601 -2.56 -20.79 2.57
N ILE A 602 -3.62 -21.61 2.68
CA ILE A 602 -4.98 -21.15 2.94
C ILE A 602 -5.31 -21.34 4.41
N PRO A 603 -5.57 -20.26 5.18
CA PRO A 603 -6.03 -20.41 6.55
C PRO A 603 -7.48 -20.90 6.59
N ILE A 604 -7.72 -21.98 7.33
CA ILE A 604 -9.04 -22.56 7.57
C ILE A 604 -9.36 -22.58 9.05
N SER A 605 -10.64 -22.55 9.40
CA SER A 605 -11.07 -22.60 10.80
C SER A 605 -12.45 -23.18 10.96
N GLY A 606 -12.65 -23.95 12.02
CA GLY A 606 -13.92 -24.61 12.30
C GLY A 606 -13.86 -25.41 13.60
N PRO A 607 -14.86 -26.26 13.84
CA PRO A 607 -14.83 -27.27 14.90
C PRO A 607 -13.54 -28.09 14.85
N PRO A 608 -12.88 -28.40 15.99
CA PRO A 608 -11.64 -29.16 15.98
C PRO A 608 -11.71 -30.48 15.22
N THR A 609 -12.80 -31.25 15.39
CA THR A 609 -13.00 -32.54 14.71
C THR A 609 -13.05 -32.40 13.18
N ALA A 610 -13.59 -31.29 12.67
CA ALA A 610 -13.68 -31.04 11.23
C ALA A 610 -12.32 -30.62 10.65
N ILE A 611 -11.56 -29.79 11.36
CA ILE A 611 -10.27 -29.27 10.89
C ILE A 611 -9.18 -30.34 10.95
N GLU A 612 -9.23 -31.22 11.95
CA GLU A 612 -8.28 -32.33 12.10
C GLU A 612 -8.32 -33.32 10.92
N VAL A 613 -9.48 -33.51 10.30
CA VAL A 613 -9.63 -34.32 9.08
C VAL A 613 -9.06 -33.63 7.83
N GLN A 614 -9.02 -32.29 7.81
CA GLN A 614 -8.60 -31.50 6.66
C GLN A 614 -7.11 -31.21 6.63
N THR A 615 -6.46 -31.08 7.79
CA THR A 615 -5.04 -30.75 7.86
C THR A 615 -4.43 -31.23 9.17
N GLU A 616 -3.17 -31.69 9.10
CA GLU A 616 -2.36 -31.92 10.29
C GLU A 616 -1.77 -30.63 10.86
N TYR A 617 -1.76 -29.54 10.09
CA TYR A 617 -1.17 -28.24 10.46
C TYR A 617 -2.23 -27.32 11.09
N PHE A 618 -2.62 -27.60 12.33
CA PHE A 618 -3.59 -26.79 13.06
C PHE A 618 -3.24 -26.57 14.52
N VAL A 619 -3.85 -25.54 15.10
CA VAL A 619 -3.81 -25.21 16.53
C VAL A 619 -5.22 -25.05 17.07
N ARG A 620 -5.42 -25.39 18.35
CA ARG A 620 -6.71 -25.20 19.04
C ARG A 620 -6.75 -23.84 19.73
N VAL A 621 -7.92 -23.23 19.72
CA VAL A 621 -8.17 -21.90 20.28
C VAL A 621 -9.47 -21.95 21.07
N ILE A 622 -9.42 -21.42 22.28
CA ILE A 622 -10.57 -21.28 23.19
C ILE A 622 -10.79 -19.81 23.54
N PRO A 623 -11.96 -19.43 24.11
CA PRO A 623 -12.16 -18.10 24.67
C PRO A 623 -11.07 -17.75 25.70
N GLY A 624 -10.63 -16.48 25.70
CA GLY A 624 -9.56 -16.02 26.60
C GLY A 624 -9.32 -14.52 26.52
N ASP A 625 -8.40 -14.04 27.37
CA ASP A 625 -8.16 -12.60 27.57
C ASP A 625 -7.18 -11.98 26.56
N GLU A 626 -6.44 -12.80 25.79
CA GLU A 626 -5.48 -12.26 24.83
C GLU A 626 -6.21 -11.59 23.68
N LYS A 627 -5.76 -10.38 23.31
CA LYS A 627 -6.39 -9.63 22.22
C LYS A 627 -6.25 -10.41 20.92
N LYS A 628 -7.32 -10.43 20.12
CA LYS A 628 -7.41 -11.12 18.82
C LYS A 628 -6.16 -10.98 17.94
N GLY A 629 -5.60 -9.78 17.81
CA GLY A 629 -4.39 -9.53 17.01
C GLY A 629 -3.12 -10.17 17.58
N GLN A 630 -3.02 -10.37 18.89
CA GLN A 630 -1.93 -11.14 19.52
C GLN A 630 -2.12 -12.63 19.28
N VAL A 631 -3.34 -13.14 19.45
CA VAL A 631 -3.70 -14.54 19.16
C VAL A 631 -3.33 -14.91 17.72
N VAL A 632 -3.63 -14.05 16.75
CA VAL A 632 -3.25 -14.27 15.33
C VAL A 632 -1.74 -14.43 15.15
N LYS A 633 -0.92 -13.62 15.83
CA LYS A 633 0.55 -13.73 15.75
C LYS A 633 1.05 -15.03 16.36
N ILE A 634 0.45 -15.47 17.47
CA ILE A 634 0.79 -16.74 18.12
C ILE A 634 0.40 -17.90 17.20
N ILE A 635 -0.81 -17.90 16.66
CA ILE A 635 -1.29 -18.91 15.69
C ILE A 635 -0.33 -18.98 14.50
N GLN A 636 -0.03 -17.85 13.85
CA GLN A 636 0.85 -17.83 12.69
C GLN A 636 2.25 -18.38 13.01
N ALA A 637 2.82 -18.01 14.16
CA ALA A 637 4.12 -18.50 14.59
C ALA A 637 4.12 -20.01 14.90
N MET A 638 3.03 -20.54 15.46
CA MET A 638 2.88 -21.98 15.73
C MET A 638 2.67 -22.76 14.44
N LEU A 639 1.78 -22.31 13.55
CA LEU A 639 1.55 -22.94 12.25
C LEU A 639 2.83 -22.99 11.42
N LYS A 640 3.65 -21.93 11.43
CA LYS A 640 4.95 -21.91 10.75
C LYS A 640 5.89 -23.02 11.22
N LYS A 641 5.81 -23.40 12.50
CA LYS A 641 6.61 -24.50 13.07
C LYS A 641 6.03 -25.88 12.79
N LEU A 642 4.75 -25.96 12.46
CA LEU A 642 4.06 -27.22 12.19
C LEU A 642 4.22 -27.66 10.73
N VAL A 643 4.28 -26.71 9.79
CA VAL A 643 4.47 -27.00 8.36
C VAL A 643 5.92 -27.36 8.04
N PRO A 644 6.18 -28.07 6.92
CA PRO A 644 7.54 -28.33 6.43
C PRO A 644 8.38 -27.05 6.28
N GLU A 645 9.68 -27.14 6.56
CA GLU A 645 10.58 -25.97 6.58
C GLU A 645 10.58 -25.20 5.24
N GLU A 646 10.62 -25.95 4.13
CA GLU A 646 10.56 -25.43 2.76
C GLU A 646 9.28 -24.62 2.50
N GLN A 647 8.16 -24.97 3.15
CA GLN A 647 6.85 -24.33 2.98
C GLN A 647 6.52 -23.30 4.09
N SER A 648 7.42 -23.12 5.06
CA SER A 648 7.23 -22.19 6.18
C SER A 648 7.09 -20.72 5.74
N HIS A 649 7.62 -20.38 4.56
CA HIS A 649 7.48 -19.08 3.95
C HIS A 649 6.04 -18.79 3.51
N LEU A 650 5.30 -19.79 3.01
CA LEU A 650 3.89 -19.65 2.60
C LEU A 650 2.99 -19.24 3.78
N VAL A 651 3.19 -19.85 4.96
CA VAL A 651 2.45 -19.48 6.19
C VAL A 651 2.79 -18.06 6.65
N SER A 652 4.03 -17.63 6.43
CA SER A 652 4.49 -16.27 6.76
C SER A 652 3.86 -15.21 5.84
N GLN A 653 3.45 -15.61 4.64
CA GLN A 653 2.81 -14.74 3.65
C GLN A 653 1.31 -14.57 3.87
N ILE A 654 0.66 -15.42 4.68
CA ILE A 654 -0.77 -15.29 4.99
C ILE A 654 -1.06 -13.90 5.60
N PRO A 655 -1.92 -13.07 4.97
CA PRO A 655 -2.27 -11.78 5.52
C PRO A 655 -2.90 -11.91 6.91
N GLN A 656 -2.48 -11.08 7.86
CA GLN A 656 -3.06 -11.09 9.21
C GLN A 656 -4.58 -10.88 9.20
N GLU A 657 -5.11 -10.15 8.22
CA GLU A 657 -6.55 -9.97 8.06
C GLU A 657 -7.28 -11.29 7.76
N ASP A 658 -6.68 -12.17 6.95
CA ASP A 658 -7.28 -13.46 6.62
C ASP A 658 -7.26 -14.41 7.83
N LEU A 659 -6.19 -14.44 8.63
CA LEU A 659 -6.19 -15.14 9.92
C LEU A 659 -7.15 -14.52 10.95
N MET A 660 -7.31 -13.19 10.98
CA MET A 660 -8.30 -12.54 11.83
C MET A 660 -9.74 -12.94 11.46
N ARG A 661 -10.01 -13.19 10.17
CA ARG A 661 -11.33 -13.62 9.69
C ARG A 661 -11.69 -15.03 10.16
N CYS A 662 -10.70 -15.90 10.33
CA CYS A 662 -10.86 -17.25 10.90
C CYS A 662 -11.30 -17.24 12.38
N LEU A 663 -11.05 -16.16 13.12
CA LEU A 663 -11.34 -16.10 14.54
C LEU A 663 -12.70 -15.42 14.85
N PRO A 664 -13.41 -15.84 15.93
CA PRO A 664 -14.57 -15.15 16.47
C PRO A 664 -14.28 -13.70 16.87
N ALA A 665 -15.32 -12.93 17.16
CA ALA A 665 -15.15 -11.62 17.77
C ALA A 665 -14.88 -11.79 19.27
N GLY A 666 -13.88 -11.10 19.82
CA GLY A 666 -13.43 -11.26 21.21
C GLY A 666 -11.94 -11.60 21.32
N GLY A 667 -11.46 -11.76 22.54
CA GLY A 667 -10.14 -12.32 22.83
C GLY A 667 -10.12 -13.84 22.72
N GLY A 668 -8.95 -14.46 22.76
CA GLY A 668 -8.81 -15.91 22.70
C GLY A 668 -7.56 -16.38 23.41
N LYS A 669 -7.38 -17.70 23.49
CA LYS A 669 -6.15 -18.32 23.99
C LYS A 669 -5.85 -19.56 23.16
N VAL A 670 -4.61 -19.67 22.69
CA VAL A 670 -4.13 -20.86 21.98
C VAL A 670 -3.80 -21.95 23.01
N VAL A 671 -4.24 -23.17 22.75
CA VAL A 671 -3.98 -24.35 23.58
C VAL A 671 -3.31 -25.44 22.76
N ASN A 672 -2.41 -26.20 23.40
CA ASN A 672 -1.69 -27.28 22.72
C ASN A 672 -2.65 -28.38 22.26
N LYS A 673 -2.29 -29.08 21.16
CA LYS A 673 -2.93 -30.34 20.75
C LYS A 673 -2.89 -31.28 21.95
N SER A 674 -4.05 -31.55 22.53
CA SER A 674 -4.21 -32.53 23.61
C SER A 674 -4.58 -33.85 22.97
#